data_AF-A0A1W9TB87-F1
#
_entry.id   AF-A0A1W9TB87-F1
#
_cell.length_a   1.000
_cell.length_b   1.000
_cell.length_c   1.000
_cell.angle_alpha   90.00
_cell.angle_beta   90.00
_cell.angle_gamma   90.00
#
_symmetry.space_group_name_H-M   'P 1'
#
loop_
_entity.id
_entity.type
_entity.pdbx_description
1 polymer ?
#
loop_
_entity_poly.entity_id
_entity_poly.type
_entity_poly.pdbx_seq_one_letter_code
_entity_poly.pdbx_strand_id
1 'polypeptide(L)'
;MLEKYPDWTRGIIKKWHPTGWINQNWLTHLIFYKLASWFGDDGSYNYNTLVYWKFVLYGLAVFCVYATGKLLGVGDMLSAAGACFAVYVGRTFYDIRPAGYSNLLVPILILILVLTVLKNYRLIWLIVPLIVFWANVHGGYLYAFIMLVPFAGIHLLLRLPRRWTLCLGFVGLWLVLYLLSYKFIGNNHYLQVQKMLGNNVSTPTLFKDKILIIWIVLATVSVALTALKHIKTGPFYAYHIGAGVIYFLSIAPRFFLTQVPRNLTPQFKDIYSSFVLSSQMSVLFVFIVGGLLILAMALKKERFVALPAKGIYHTIGAGVVAFIAMIIFNPFHLTNLTHTFEISLSKHAESWRQVNEWKPAFDFMDKTTNVPNPVGDQEAFGVLCILMGAVLLVWLVAYFSRPRPTQRKGRRPSKNETLPTDFQWPKINLAIIVLSFLTIYMAIRSRRFIAIAGLVACPVIALLIFQGWQMITARRQWKKNGILNATTLSPTLQNGLRIGIALAVLALSIIWGDKYKRVYLDPWPTDDRYNSVFMRMTASHLKPFEVSEFINDNQISGRVFNYWTEGGAVAFGQTPDPKTGQTPLKLFMDGRAQAAYDHSIFRLWQTIHAGGPIAMKAKRGNGRISPEQMKEVGNWINDQLNNYDTWVVLMPKPQMNSTLMRALKQTPNWKTAYLDSTQHLLVNIETPQGRELIDKILENKAVFPDAYSKNMTTLTVILENKNRERFNDLYPLTKAAFDEYPFPAAAIAMTRLSKMPALKPQIAADLQAYLDDFVQRQDDYRKQGGYFHRLASAEVAAGFLSRFHPEEKKELEELAATFRKNWKSLNSRYIW
;
A
#
# COMPACT_ATOMS: atom_id res chain seq x y z
N MET A 1 31.91 1.29 -0.14
CA MET A 1 31.25 -0.03 -0.39
C MET A 1 32.02 -0.91 -1.39
N LEU A 2 32.65 -0.37 -2.44
CA LEU A 2 33.41 -1.16 -3.44
C LEU A 2 34.86 -1.45 -3.06
N GLU A 3 35.41 -0.75 -2.06
CA GLU A 3 36.79 -0.91 -1.58
C GLU A 3 37.09 -2.31 -1.03
N LYS A 4 36.07 -3.03 -0.56
CA LYS A 4 36.18 -4.42 -0.08
C LYS A 4 36.41 -5.45 -1.20
N TYR A 5 36.31 -5.04 -2.47
CA TYR A 5 36.49 -5.92 -3.62
C TYR A 5 37.78 -5.55 -4.39
N PRO A 6 38.46 -6.55 -4.99
CA PRO A 6 39.64 -6.30 -5.81
C PRO A 6 39.36 -5.29 -6.93
N ASP A 7 40.30 -4.39 -7.19
CA ASP A 7 40.15 -3.25 -8.12
C ASP A 7 39.63 -3.67 -9.50
N TRP A 8 40.16 -4.78 -10.04
CA TRP A 8 39.76 -5.32 -11.34
C TRP A 8 38.29 -5.77 -11.41
N THR A 9 37.68 -6.14 -10.28
CA THR A 9 36.26 -6.55 -10.23
C THR A 9 35.31 -5.35 -10.15
N ARG A 10 35.80 -4.17 -9.75
CA ARG A 10 34.95 -3.01 -9.44
C ARG A 10 34.14 -2.55 -10.65
N GLY A 11 34.72 -2.58 -11.86
CA GLY A 11 34.00 -2.23 -13.10
C GLY A 11 32.84 -3.20 -13.41
N ILE A 12 33.09 -4.50 -13.26
CA ILE A 12 32.08 -5.55 -13.47
C ILE A 12 30.96 -5.43 -12.42
N ILE A 13 31.34 -5.24 -11.15
CA ILE A 13 30.39 -5.06 -10.05
C ILE A 13 29.56 -3.79 -10.25
N LYS A 14 30.16 -2.66 -10.64
CA LYS A 14 29.41 -1.43 -10.93
C LYS A 14 28.42 -1.61 -12.09
N LYS A 15 28.78 -2.38 -13.12
CA LYS A 15 27.91 -2.67 -14.26
C LYS A 15 26.69 -3.49 -13.84
N TRP A 16 26.88 -4.59 -13.12
CA TRP A 16 25.79 -5.52 -12.76
C TRP A 16 25.07 -5.15 -11.47
N HIS A 17 25.70 -4.34 -10.64
CA HIS A 17 25.17 -3.89 -9.35
C HIS A 17 25.43 -2.38 -9.16
N PRO A 18 24.82 -1.51 -10.00
CA PRO A 18 25.01 -0.06 -9.90
C PRO A 18 24.67 0.45 -8.49
N THR A 19 25.53 1.32 -7.96
CA THR A 19 25.39 1.92 -6.63
C THR A 19 24.90 3.36 -6.75
N GLY A 20 24.02 3.80 -5.86
CA GLY A 20 23.45 5.15 -5.87
C GLY A 20 21.93 5.13 -5.83
N TRP A 21 21.29 6.19 -6.30
CA TRP A 21 19.83 6.30 -6.38
C TRP A 21 19.27 5.31 -7.42
N ILE A 22 18.49 4.33 -6.95
CA ILE A 22 17.93 3.24 -7.76
C ILE A 22 16.43 3.48 -7.90
N ASN A 23 15.98 3.80 -9.10
CA ASN A 23 14.55 3.98 -9.39
C ASN A 23 13.95 2.74 -10.04
N GLN A 24 13.45 1.81 -9.22
CA GLN A 24 12.82 0.57 -9.70
C GLN A 24 11.63 0.79 -10.64
N ASN A 25 11.01 1.98 -10.59
CA ASN A 25 9.81 2.33 -11.34
C ASN A 25 10.11 3.38 -12.44
N TRP A 26 11.36 3.46 -12.92
CA TRP A 26 11.80 4.48 -13.87
C TRP A 26 10.92 4.57 -15.11
N LEU A 27 10.49 3.42 -15.66
CA LEU A 27 9.68 3.39 -16.88
C LEU A 27 8.28 3.94 -16.63
N THR A 28 7.71 3.75 -15.44
CA THR A 28 6.45 4.41 -15.09
C THR A 28 6.60 5.92 -15.10
N HIS A 29 7.68 6.46 -14.51
CA HIS A 29 7.90 7.90 -14.49
C HIS A 29 8.07 8.45 -15.92
N LEU A 30 8.80 7.74 -16.78
CA LEU A 30 8.96 8.10 -18.19
C LEU A 30 7.61 8.08 -18.93
N ILE A 31 6.79 7.05 -18.73
CA ILE A 31 5.45 6.98 -19.33
C ILE A 31 4.59 8.14 -18.84
N PHE A 32 4.58 8.44 -17.54
CA PHE A 32 3.81 9.55 -16.99
C PHE A 32 4.26 10.89 -17.56
N TYR A 33 5.57 11.12 -17.61
CA TYR A 33 6.13 12.32 -18.23
C TYR A 33 5.71 12.44 -19.69
N LYS A 34 5.86 11.36 -20.48
CA LYS A 34 5.49 11.36 -21.90
C LYS A 34 4.00 11.60 -22.12
N LEU A 35 3.14 10.97 -21.34
CA LEU A 35 1.69 11.20 -21.39
C LEU A 35 1.32 12.65 -21.04
N ALA A 36 1.96 13.23 -20.02
CA ALA A 36 1.70 14.62 -19.66
C ALA A 36 2.23 15.60 -20.73
N SER A 37 3.36 15.28 -21.38
CA SER A 37 3.98 16.12 -22.41
C SER A 37 3.33 16.00 -23.79
N TRP A 38 2.90 14.80 -24.21
CA TRP A 38 2.32 14.57 -25.54
C TRP A 38 0.92 15.15 -25.70
N PHE A 39 0.21 15.29 -24.58
CA PHE A 39 -1.15 15.82 -24.54
C PHE A 39 -1.22 17.19 -23.87
N GLY A 40 -0.07 17.84 -23.67
CA GLY A 40 0.07 19.23 -23.26
C GLY A 40 0.45 20.11 -24.46
N ASP A 41 0.42 21.42 -24.24
CA ASP A 41 0.84 22.41 -25.23
C ASP A 41 2.31 22.82 -25.01
N ASP A 42 2.92 23.52 -25.96
CA ASP A 42 4.31 23.99 -25.83
C ASP A 42 4.49 24.79 -24.53
N GLY A 43 5.31 24.25 -23.61
CA GLY A 43 5.58 24.85 -22.31
C GLY A 43 4.58 24.50 -21.19
N SER A 44 3.55 23.67 -21.42
CA SER A 44 2.58 23.26 -20.39
C SER A 44 2.29 21.75 -20.39
N TYR A 45 2.25 21.14 -19.20
CA TYR A 45 1.97 19.70 -19.05
C TYR A 45 0.49 19.45 -18.76
N ASN A 46 -0.13 18.50 -19.47
CA ASN A 46 -1.50 18.07 -19.19
C ASN A 46 -1.53 16.85 -18.25
N TYR A 47 -1.50 17.11 -16.95
CA TYR A 47 -1.51 16.04 -15.94
C TYR A 47 -2.84 15.27 -15.85
N ASN A 48 -3.95 15.83 -16.35
CA ASN A 48 -5.23 15.11 -16.38
C ASN A 48 -5.18 13.87 -17.28
N THR A 49 -4.25 13.82 -18.25
CA THR A 49 -3.99 12.61 -19.04
C THR A 49 -3.67 11.39 -18.17
N LEU A 50 -3.04 11.58 -17.01
CA LEU A 50 -2.74 10.49 -16.08
C LEU A 50 -4.00 9.94 -15.40
N VAL A 51 -5.06 10.76 -15.28
CA VAL A 51 -6.38 10.32 -14.81
C VAL A 51 -7.03 9.41 -15.86
N TYR A 52 -6.98 9.77 -17.14
CA TYR A 52 -7.48 8.89 -18.20
C TYR A 52 -6.68 7.59 -18.27
N TRP A 53 -5.35 7.69 -18.16
CA TRP A 53 -4.47 6.52 -18.14
C TRP A 53 -4.80 5.55 -17.00
N LYS A 54 -5.12 6.07 -15.80
CA LYS A 54 -5.64 5.28 -14.69
C LYS A 54 -6.86 4.46 -15.12
N PHE A 55 -7.86 5.08 -15.73
CA PHE A 55 -9.07 4.38 -16.18
C PHE A 55 -8.77 3.34 -17.27
N VAL A 56 -7.84 3.62 -18.19
CA VAL A 56 -7.39 2.66 -19.21
C VAL A 56 -6.80 1.42 -18.55
N LEU A 57 -5.87 1.58 -17.60
CA LEU A 57 -5.24 0.46 -16.89
C LEU A 57 -6.29 -0.42 -16.19
N TYR A 58 -7.25 0.20 -15.49
CA TYR A 58 -8.27 -0.56 -14.75
C TYR A 58 -9.36 -1.14 -15.65
N GLY A 59 -9.70 -0.50 -16.77
CA GLY A 59 -10.56 -1.07 -17.80
C GLY A 59 -9.95 -2.33 -18.41
N LEU A 60 -8.64 -2.31 -18.71
CA LEU A 60 -7.91 -3.50 -19.17
C LEU A 60 -7.86 -4.59 -18.09
N ALA A 61 -7.72 -4.23 -16.82
CA ALA A 61 -7.76 -5.19 -15.71
C ALA A 61 -9.13 -5.88 -15.63
N VAL A 62 -10.24 -5.12 -15.72
CA VAL A 62 -11.61 -5.65 -15.78
C VAL A 62 -11.77 -6.64 -16.94
N PHE A 63 -11.29 -6.26 -18.13
CA PHE A 63 -11.33 -7.13 -19.29
C PHE A 63 -10.59 -8.45 -19.05
N CYS A 64 -9.40 -8.40 -18.44
CA CYS A 64 -8.64 -9.62 -18.13
C CYS A 64 -9.37 -10.52 -17.12
N VAL A 65 -10.01 -9.95 -16.10
CA VAL A 65 -10.79 -10.70 -15.11
C VAL A 65 -12.01 -11.35 -15.75
N TYR A 66 -12.75 -10.61 -16.59
CA TYR A 66 -13.88 -11.12 -17.37
C TYR A 66 -13.44 -12.26 -18.31
N ALA A 67 -12.38 -12.04 -19.09
CA ALA A 67 -11.83 -13.04 -20.01
C ALA A 67 -11.35 -14.30 -19.27
N THR A 68 -10.75 -14.15 -18.08
CA THR A 68 -10.36 -15.28 -17.23
C THR A 68 -11.57 -16.09 -16.80
N GLY A 69 -12.65 -15.44 -16.34
CA GLY A 69 -13.92 -16.12 -16.02
C GLY A 69 -14.48 -16.89 -17.21
N LYS A 70 -14.53 -16.27 -18.39
CA LYS A 70 -14.99 -16.90 -19.63
C LYS A 70 -14.16 -18.12 -20.01
N LEU A 71 -12.84 -18.02 -19.93
CA LEU A 71 -11.94 -19.15 -20.25
C LEU A 71 -12.10 -20.31 -19.28
N LEU A 72 -12.36 -20.03 -18.00
CA LEU A 72 -12.67 -21.06 -17.00
C LEU A 72 -14.04 -21.73 -17.23
N GLY A 73 -14.83 -21.27 -18.21
CA GLY A 73 -16.13 -21.83 -18.57
C GLY A 73 -17.31 -21.17 -17.86
N VAL A 74 -17.09 -20.01 -17.22
CA VAL A 74 -18.17 -19.25 -16.57
C VAL A 74 -19.01 -18.53 -17.63
N GLY A 75 -20.33 -18.47 -17.41
CA GLY A 75 -21.24 -17.70 -18.27
C GLY A 75 -20.92 -16.19 -18.28
N ASP A 76 -21.38 -15.48 -19.31
CA ASP A 76 -21.10 -14.04 -19.51
C ASP A 76 -21.48 -13.19 -18.31
N MET A 77 -22.69 -13.40 -17.83
CA MET A 77 -23.28 -12.61 -16.75
C MET A 77 -22.47 -12.73 -15.45
N LEU A 78 -22.11 -13.94 -15.05
CA LEU A 78 -21.38 -14.16 -13.80
C LEU A 78 -19.90 -13.76 -13.92
N SER A 79 -19.33 -13.87 -15.12
CA SER A 79 -17.99 -13.33 -15.41
C SER A 79 -17.97 -11.81 -15.31
N ALA A 80 -18.98 -11.13 -15.85
CA ALA A 80 -19.11 -9.67 -15.77
C ALA A 80 -19.34 -9.21 -14.33
N ALA A 81 -20.27 -9.85 -13.61
CA ALA A 81 -20.52 -9.55 -12.19
C ALA A 81 -19.26 -9.77 -11.33
N GLY A 82 -18.52 -10.85 -11.58
CA GLY A 82 -17.24 -11.11 -10.92
C GLY A 82 -16.20 -10.03 -11.21
N ALA A 83 -16.11 -9.54 -12.46
CA ALA A 83 -15.19 -8.48 -12.83
C ALA A 83 -15.54 -7.12 -12.19
N CYS A 84 -16.83 -6.77 -12.14
CA CYS A 84 -17.30 -5.58 -11.43
C CYS A 84 -16.99 -5.64 -9.93
N PHE A 85 -17.27 -6.79 -9.30
CA PHE A 85 -16.98 -6.98 -7.87
C PHE A 85 -15.47 -6.94 -7.57
N ALA A 86 -14.64 -7.47 -8.48
CA ALA A 86 -13.19 -7.44 -8.33
C ALA A 86 -12.64 -6.00 -8.21
N VAL A 87 -13.11 -5.09 -9.07
CA VAL A 87 -12.72 -3.68 -9.02
C VAL A 87 -13.30 -2.99 -7.79
N TYR A 88 -14.53 -3.31 -7.40
CA TYR A 88 -15.14 -2.76 -6.20
C TYR A 88 -14.34 -3.09 -4.94
N VAL A 89 -13.83 -4.32 -4.81
CA VAL A 89 -12.98 -4.73 -3.68
C VAL A 89 -11.70 -3.89 -3.61
N GLY A 90 -11.08 -3.59 -4.75
CA GLY A 90 -9.82 -2.83 -4.80
C GLY A 90 -9.94 -1.31 -4.88
N ARG A 91 -11.16 -0.76 -4.93
CA ARG A 91 -11.45 0.63 -5.35
C ARG A 91 -10.63 1.72 -4.63
N THR A 92 -10.39 1.57 -3.34
CA THR A 92 -9.64 2.54 -2.52
C THR A 92 -8.13 2.44 -2.67
N PHE A 93 -7.63 1.42 -3.36
CA PHE A 93 -6.22 1.19 -3.63
C PHE A 93 -5.83 1.51 -5.08
N TYR A 94 -6.82 1.88 -5.90
CA TYR A 94 -6.60 2.25 -7.29
C TYR A 94 -6.26 3.73 -7.37
N ASP A 95 -4.97 4.03 -7.49
CA ASP A 95 -4.39 5.37 -7.49
C ASP A 95 -3.48 5.59 -8.71
N ILE A 96 -3.11 6.83 -9.00
CA ILE A 96 -2.19 7.22 -10.07
C ILE A 96 -0.75 7.01 -9.58
N ARG A 97 -0.34 5.74 -9.51
CA ARG A 97 0.97 5.31 -8.98
C ARG A 97 1.56 4.18 -9.83
N PRO A 98 2.88 3.91 -9.73
CA PRO A 98 3.49 2.70 -10.32
C PRO A 98 2.78 1.39 -9.97
N ALA A 99 2.20 1.29 -8.77
CA ALA A 99 1.40 0.13 -8.36
C ALA A 99 0.18 -0.14 -9.28
N GLY A 100 -0.33 0.88 -9.99
CA GLY A 100 -1.39 0.74 -10.99
C GLY A 100 -1.04 -0.28 -12.09
N TYR A 101 0.22 -0.33 -12.52
CA TYR A 101 0.68 -1.36 -13.46
C TYR A 101 0.63 -2.76 -12.85
N SER A 102 1.05 -2.94 -11.60
CA SER A 102 0.90 -4.25 -10.94
C SER A 102 -0.55 -4.71 -10.86
N ASN A 103 -1.47 -3.77 -10.62
CA ASN A 103 -2.91 -4.08 -10.59
C ASN A 103 -3.43 -4.58 -11.95
N LEU A 104 -2.82 -4.18 -13.06
CA LEU A 104 -3.13 -4.70 -14.39
C LEU A 104 -2.35 -5.99 -14.73
N LEU A 105 -1.06 -6.04 -14.42
CA LEU A 105 -0.17 -7.13 -14.84
C LEU A 105 -0.44 -8.43 -14.06
N VAL A 106 -0.99 -8.35 -12.84
CA VAL A 106 -1.45 -9.52 -12.09
C VAL A 106 -2.60 -10.26 -12.80
N PRO A 107 -3.75 -9.64 -13.12
CA PRO A 107 -4.80 -10.34 -13.85
C PRO A 107 -4.36 -10.75 -15.27
N ILE A 108 -3.47 -10.02 -15.95
CA ILE A 108 -2.86 -10.50 -17.21
C ILE A 108 -2.06 -11.78 -16.98
N LEU A 109 -1.24 -11.84 -15.92
CA LEU A 109 -0.51 -13.06 -15.56
C LEU A 109 -1.47 -14.23 -15.34
N ILE A 110 -2.53 -14.04 -14.55
CA ILE A 110 -3.53 -15.10 -14.31
C ILE A 110 -4.20 -15.53 -15.62
N LEU A 111 -4.55 -14.59 -16.49
CA LEU A 111 -5.12 -14.87 -17.81
C LEU A 111 -4.17 -15.74 -18.65
N ILE A 112 -2.87 -15.41 -18.69
CA ILE A 112 -1.84 -16.21 -19.39
C ILE A 112 -1.73 -17.62 -18.79
N LEU A 113 -1.75 -17.75 -17.46
CA LEU A 113 -1.71 -19.05 -16.79
C LEU A 113 -2.95 -19.90 -17.12
N VAL A 114 -4.14 -19.31 -17.14
CA VAL A 114 -5.37 -20.00 -17.54
C VAL A 114 -5.34 -20.41 -19.02
N LEU A 115 -4.89 -19.52 -19.92
CA LEU A 115 -4.69 -19.83 -21.34
C LEU A 115 -3.69 -20.98 -21.55
N THR A 116 -2.61 -20.99 -20.76
CA THR A 116 -1.59 -22.05 -20.76
C THR A 116 -2.20 -23.41 -20.40
N VAL A 117 -3.08 -23.44 -19.41
CA VAL A 117 -3.73 -24.68 -18.92
C VAL A 117 -4.82 -25.15 -19.86
N LEU A 118 -5.64 -24.24 -20.40
CA LEU A 118 -6.89 -24.60 -21.10
C LEU A 118 -6.82 -24.53 -22.62
N LYS A 119 -5.90 -23.76 -23.20
CA LYS A 119 -5.80 -23.57 -24.66
C LYS A 119 -4.52 -24.14 -25.22
N ASN A 120 -3.37 -23.57 -24.85
CA ASN A 120 -2.08 -24.00 -25.39
C ASN A 120 -0.95 -23.69 -24.41
N TYR A 121 -0.21 -24.73 -24.02
CA TYR A 121 0.90 -24.62 -23.06
C TYR A 121 2.03 -23.70 -23.55
N ARG A 122 2.15 -23.45 -24.86
CA ARG A 122 3.17 -22.53 -25.42
C ARG A 122 2.87 -21.06 -25.09
N LEU A 123 1.63 -20.72 -24.72
CA LEU A 123 1.28 -19.36 -24.34
C LEU A 123 1.97 -18.90 -23.04
N ILE A 124 2.55 -19.83 -22.28
CA ILE A 124 3.36 -19.50 -21.10
C ILE A 124 4.56 -18.60 -21.43
N TRP A 125 5.07 -18.63 -22.66
CA TRP A 125 6.18 -17.75 -23.08
C TRP A 125 5.82 -16.26 -23.07
N LEU A 126 4.52 -15.90 -23.07
CA LEU A 126 4.08 -14.51 -22.91
C LEU A 126 4.46 -13.91 -21.55
N ILE A 127 4.80 -14.73 -20.54
CA ILE A 127 5.29 -14.21 -19.26
C ILE A 127 6.65 -13.53 -19.38
N VAL A 128 7.46 -13.87 -20.40
CA VAL A 128 8.80 -13.27 -20.59
C VAL A 128 8.69 -11.77 -20.89
N PRO A 129 8.02 -11.32 -21.97
CA PRO A 129 7.85 -9.88 -22.21
C PRO A 129 7.03 -9.21 -21.12
N LEU A 130 6.05 -9.90 -20.52
CA LEU A 130 5.27 -9.38 -19.39
C LEU A 130 6.15 -9.02 -18.20
N ILE A 131 7.01 -9.95 -17.75
CA ILE A 131 7.85 -9.75 -16.57
C ILE A 131 8.97 -8.75 -16.86
N VAL A 132 9.53 -8.73 -18.07
CA VAL A 132 10.51 -7.72 -18.48
C VAL A 132 9.90 -6.32 -18.41
N PHE A 133 8.70 -6.14 -18.95
CA PHE A 133 7.98 -4.86 -18.83
C PHE A 133 7.67 -4.54 -17.36
N TRP A 134 7.13 -5.52 -16.62
CA TRP A 134 6.76 -5.37 -15.21
C TRP A 134 7.94 -4.89 -14.36
N ALA A 135 9.10 -5.53 -14.49
CA ALA A 135 10.30 -5.22 -13.72
C ALA A 135 10.83 -3.80 -13.94
N ASN A 136 10.41 -3.12 -15.02
CA ASN A 136 10.78 -1.75 -15.33
C ASN A 136 9.71 -0.72 -14.90
N VAL A 137 8.43 -1.11 -14.84
CA VAL A 137 7.34 -0.21 -14.41
C VAL A 137 7.06 -0.27 -12.91
N HIS A 138 7.22 -1.43 -12.27
CA HIS A 138 6.91 -1.60 -10.85
C HIS A 138 7.65 -2.75 -10.16
N GLY A 139 8.17 -2.52 -8.95
CA GLY A 139 8.83 -3.55 -8.11
C GLY A 139 7.96 -4.75 -7.69
N GLY A 140 6.65 -4.74 -8.00
CA GLY A 140 5.73 -5.84 -7.72
C GLY A 140 5.93 -7.10 -8.58
N TYR A 141 6.85 -7.10 -9.53
CA TYR A 141 7.11 -8.25 -10.43
C TYR A 141 7.49 -9.55 -9.71
N LEU A 142 8.04 -9.46 -8.48
CA LEU A 142 8.33 -10.64 -7.65
C LEU A 142 7.10 -11.52 -7.41
N TYR A 143 5.91 -10.93 -7.42
CA TYR A 143 4.65 -11.65 -7.36
C TYR A 143 4.56 -12.74 -8.44
N ALA A 144 5.03 -12.47 -9.67
CA ALA A 144 4.98 -13.43 -10.77
C ALA A 144 5.77 -14.70 -10.43
N PHE A 145 6.98 -14.55 -9.91
CA PHE A 145 7.82 -15.70 -9.52
C PHE A 145 7.23 -16.44 -8.31
N ILE A 146 6.71 -15.72 -7.31
CA ILE A 146 6.03 -16.32 -6.17
C ILE A 146 4.84 -17.17 -6.62
N MET A 147 4.10 -16.76 -7.66
CA MET A 147 2.96 -17.52 -8.20
C MET A 147 3.37 -18.65 -9.15
N LEU A 148 4.46 -18.50 -9.89
CA LEU A 148 4.96 -19.53 -10.81
C LEU A 148 5.41 -20.79 -10.07
N VAL A 149 5.99 -20.66 -8.86
CA VAL A 149 6.43 -21.80 -8.03
C VAL A 149 5.29 -22.77 -7.72
N PRO A 150 4.18 -22.36 -7.05
CA PRO A 150 3.05 -23.26 -6.79
C PRO A 150 2.35 -23.70 -8.07
N PHE A 151 2.27 -22.84 -9.10
CA PHE A 151 1.69 -23.20 -10.40
C PHE A 151 2.44 -24.37 -11.06
N ALA A 152 3.75 -24.25 -11.21
CA ALA A 152 4.60 -25.30 -11.78
C ALA A 152 4.66 -26.54 -10.86
N GLY A 153 4.79 -26.34 -9.54
CA GLY A 153 4.88 -27.41 -8.55
C GLY A 153 3.63 -28.29 -8.52
N ILE A 154 2.44 -27.71 -8.53
CA ILE A 154 1.17 -28.47 -8.56
C ILE A 154 1.06 -29.28 -9.85
N HIS A 155 1.33 -28.66 -11.01
CA HIS A 155 1.26 -29.38 -12.28
C HIS A 155 2.31 -30.49 -12.40
N LEU A 156 3.51 -30.29 -11.85
CA LEU A 156 4.55 -31.33 -11.74
C LEU A 156 4.07 -32.49 -10.86
N LEU A 157 3.59 -32.21 -9.65
CA LEU A 157 3.11 -33.23 -8.71
C LEU A 157 1.96 -34.06 -9.30
N LEU A 158 1.05 -33.44 -10.05
CA LEU A 158 -0.07 -34.13 -10.70
C LEU A 158 0.38 -35.06 -11.84
N ARG A 159 1.54 -34.80 -12.46
CA ARG A 159 2.07 -35.62 -13.58
C ARG A 159 3.04 -36.71 -13.17
N LEU A 160 3.66 -36.59 -12.00
CA LEU A 160 4.52 -37.65 -11.48
C LEU A 160 3.75 -38.95 -11.23
N PRO A 161 4.42 -40.12 -11.13
CA PRO A 161 3.79 -41.34 -10.63
C PRO A 161 3.27 -41.17 -9.19
N ARG A 162 2.27 -41.96 -8.77
CA ARG A 162 1.64 -41.81 -7.43
C ARG A 162 2.64 -41.81 -6.28
N ARG A 163 3.64 -42.71 -6.31
CA ARG A 163 4.70 -42.78 -5.29
C ARG A 163 5.54 -41.51 -5.24
N TRP A 164 5.98 -41.02 -6.40
CA TRP A 164 6.76 -39.78 -6.51
C TRP A 164 5.98 -38.54 -6.07
N THR A 165 4.67 -38.46 -6.36
CA THR A 165 3.81 -37.37 -5.86
C THR A 165 3.74 -37.34 -4.34
N LEU A 166 3.62 -38.51 -3.70
CA LEU A 166 3.60 -38.60 -2.23
C LEU A 166 4.96 -38.23 -1.66
N CYS A 167 6.03 -38.81 -2.19
CA CYS A 167 7.40 -38.53 -1.76
C CYS A 167 7.71 -37.03 -1.84
N LEU A 168 7.67 -36.43 -3.03
CA LEU A 168 8.01 -35.02 -3.18
C LEU A 168 7.00 -34.10 -2.49
N GLY A 169 5.72 -34.48 -2.46
CA GLY A 169 4.69 -33.74 -1.74
C GLY A 169 4.99 -33.66 -0.25
N PHE A 170 5.19 -34.80 0.41
CA PHE A 170 5.47 -34.85 1.86
C PHE A 170 6.84 -34.25 2.20
N VAL A 171 7.89 -34.52 1.41
CA VAL A 171 9.20 -33.89 1.60
C VAL A 171 9.10 -32.36 1.55
N GLY A 172 8.35 -31.83 0.57
CA GLY A 172 8.05 -30.41 0.46
C GLY A 172 7.23 -29.88 1.64
N LEU A 173 6.19 -30.60 2.06
CA LEU A 173 5.39 -30.23 3.23
C LEU A 173 6.24 -30.17 4.51
N TRP A 174 7.08 -31.16 4.75
CA TRP A 174 7.98 -31.19 5.90
C TRP A 174 8.96 -30.01 5.86
N LEU A 175 9.48 -29.65 4.68
CA LEU A 175 10.35 -28.47 4.54
C LEU A 175 9.59 -27.18 4.88
N VAL A 176 8.34 -27.03 4.43
CA VAL A 176 7.51 -25.85 4.77
C VAL A 176 7.25 -25.80 6.28
N LEU A 177 6.94 -26.93 6.93
CA LEU A 177 6.75 -26.99 8.38
C LEU A 177 8.03 -26.62 9.14
N TYR A 178 9.20 -27.07 8.66
CA TYR A 178 10.49 -26.62 9.18
C TYR A 178 10.67 -25.11 9.05
N LEU A 179 10.42 -24.54 7.87
CA LEU A 179 10.59 -23.10 7.64
C LEU A 179 9.64 -22.26 8.51
N LEU A 180 8.41 -22.73 8.75
CA LEU A 180 7.48 -22.09 9.69
C LEU A 180 8.01 -22.16 11.12
N SER A 181 8.54 -23.31 11.54
CA SER A 181 9.18 -23.52 12.83
C SER A 181 10.39 -22.60 13.03
N TYR A 182 11.26 -22.54 12.03
CA TYR A 182 12.44 -21.66 12.00
C TYR A 182 12.04 -20.19 12.09
N LYS A 183 11.01 -19.77 11.33
CA LYS A 183 10.48 -18.41 11.37
C LYS A 183 9.87 -18.07 12.74
N PHE A 184 9.23 -19.02 13.41
CA PHE A 184 8.64 -18.83 14.73
C PHE A 184 9.71 -18.56 15.80
N ILE A 185 10.70 -19.46 15.92
CA ILE A 185 11.78 -19.33 16.91
C ILE A 185 12.77 -18.20 16.60
N GLY A 186 12.91 -17.84 15.32
CA GLY A 186 13.73 -16.71 14.90
C GLY A 186 13.05 -15.35 15.02
N ASN A 187 11.76 -15.30 15.42
CA ASN A 187 11.02 -14.05 15.52
C ASN A 187 11.48 -13.20 16.72
N ASN A 188 11.59 -11.88 16.53
CA ASN A 188 12.01 -10.96 17.58
C ASN A 188 11.11 -11.00 18.82
N HIS A 189 9.79 -11.21 18.68
CA HIS A 189 8.90 -11.32 19.83
C HIS A 189 9.22 -12.55 20.68
N TYR A 190 9.47 -13.69 20.04
CA TYR A 190 9.89 -14.93 20.72
C TYR A 190 11.23 -14.73 21.42
N LEU A 191 12.24 -14.20 20.72
CA LEU A 191 13.57 -13.97 21.27
C LEU A 191 13.56 -12.99 22.45
N GLN A 192 12.75 -11.93 22.40
CA GLN A 192 12.59 -10.98 23.52
C GLN A 192 11.99 -11.66 24.75
N VAL A 193 10.94 -12.46 24.58
CA VAL A 193 10.33 -13.20 25.69
C VAL A 193 11.30 -14.22 26.28
N GLN A 194 12.04 -14.96 25.45
CA GLN A 194 13.04 -15.92 25.94
C GLN A 194 14.14 -15.24 26.76
N LYS A 195 14.61 -14.06 26.30
CA LYS A 195 15.58 -13.25 27.07
C LYS A 195 15.01 -12.77 28.40
N MET A 196 13.74 -12.36 28.44
CA MET A 196 13.07 -11.97 29.69
C MET A 196 12.92 -13.15 30.67
N LEU A 197 12.82 -14.37 30.16
CA LEU A 197 12.77 -15.60 30.96
C LEU A 197 14.17 -16.10 31.40
N GLY A 198 15.24 -15.35 31.12
CA GLY A 198 16.62 -15.73 31.46
C GLY A 198 17.24 -16.75 30.50
N ASN A 199 16.54 -17.15 29.43
CA ASN A 199 17.07 -18.08 28.44
C ASN A 199 17.96 -17.33 27.45
N ASN A 200 19.24 -17.72 27.34
CA ASN A 200 20.17 -17.16 26.38
C ASN A 200 19.95 -17.77 24.97
N VAL A 201 18.81 -17.46 24.36
CA VAL A 201 18.42 -17.99 23.05
C VAL A 201 18.86 -17.01 21.96
N SER A 202 19.65 -17.51 21.02
CA SER A 202 19.97 -16.84 19.77
C SER A 202 19.22 -17.48 18.60
N THR A 203 19.10 -16.76 17.50
CA THR A 203 18.51 -17.28 16.26
C THR A 203 19.30 -18.53 15.84
N PRO A 204 18.66 -19.71 15.70
CA PRO A 204 19.40 -20.91 15.34
C PRO A 204 20.06 -20.74 13.97
N THR A 205 21.28 -21.23 13.84
CA THR A 205 21.95 -21.31 12.55
C THR A 205 21.35 -22.49 11.77
N LEU A 206 20.96 -22.25 10.51
CA LEU A 206 20.15 -23.17 9.70
C LEU A 206 20.68 -24.62 9.77
N PHE A 207 22.00 -24.79 9.62
CA PHE A 207 22.66 -26.09 9.55
C PHE A 207 22.95 -26.76 10.91
N LYS A 208 22.68 -26.10 12.05
CA LYS A 208 22.82 -26.69 13.39
C LYS A 208 21.47 -27.09 14.01
N ASP A 209 20.35 -26.88 13.31
CA ASP A 209 19.03 -27.24 13.82
C ASP A 209 18.76 -28.76 13.66
N LYS A 210 18.58 -29.46 14.79
CA LYS A 210 18.26 -30.89 14.84
C LYS A 210 17.01 -31.26 14.01
N ILE A 211 16.04 -30.35 13.88
CA ILE A 211 14.82 -30.58 13.09
C ILE A 211 15.13 -30.62 11.57
N LEU A 212 16.12 -29.85 11.12
CA LEU A 212 16.57 -29.93 9.72
C LEU A 212 17.25 -31.26 9.44
N ILE A 213 18.05 -31.77 10.38
CA ILE A 213 18.69 -33.09 10.24
C ILE A 213 17.62 -34.19 10.17
N ILE A 214 16.61 -34.15 11.03
CA ILE A 214 15.47 -35.09 10.97
C ILE A 214 14.79 -34.99 9.60
N TRP A 215 14.58 -33.78 9.07
CA TRP A 215 14.03 -33.59 7.73
C TRP A 215 14.91 -34.24 6.65
N ILE A 216 16.23 -34.03 6.66
CA ILE A 216 17.16 -34.62 5.68
C ILE A 216 17.07 -36.15 5.71
N VAL A 217 17.06 -36.75 6.91
CA VAL A 217 16.95 -38.21 7.08
C VAL A 217 15.62 -38.71 6.54
N LEU A 218 14.49 -38.11 6.93
CA LEU A 218 13.16 -38.51 6.44
C LEU A 218 13.04 -38.31 4.92
N ALA A 219 13.59 -37.23 4.37
CA ALA A 219 13.58 -36.99 2.93
C ALA A 219 14.41 -38.03 2.18
N THR A 220 15.60 -38.36 2.68
CA THR A 220 16.48 -39.37 2.09
C THR A 220 15.82 -40.74 2.09
N VAL A 221 15.23 -41.16 3.21
CA VAL A 221 14.47 -42.42 3.32
C VAL A 221 13.26 -42.39 2.39
N SER A 222 12.49 -41.29 2.32
CA SER A 222 11.35 -41.15 1.40
C SER A 222 11.76 -41.33 -0.06
N VAL A 223 12.87 -40.73 -0.49
CA VAL A 223 13.40 -40.90 -1.87
C VAL A 223 13.86 -42.33 -2.09
N ALA A 224 14.60 -42.94 -1.15
CA ALA A 224 15.06 -44.32 -1.25
C ALA A 224 13.87 -45.31 -1.36
N LEU A 225 12.87 -45.18 -0.49
CA LEU A 225 11.65 -46.01 -0.53
C LEU A 225 10.87 -45.84 -1.84
N THR A 226 10.95 -44.67 -2.46
CA THR A 226 10.27 -44.38 -3.74
C THR A 226 11.02 -44.98 -4.92
N ALA A 227 12.36 -44.96 -4.89
CA ALA A 227 13.22 -45.55 -5.92
C ALA A 227 13.18 -47.08 -5.91
N LEU A 228 13.02 -47.70 -4.74
CA LEU A 228 12.93 -49.15 -4.58
C LEU A 228 11.58 -49.69 -5.09
N LYS A 229 11.61 -50.35 -6.27
CA LYS A 229 10.39 -50.86 -6.94
C LYS A 229 9.64 -51.94 -6.13
N HIS A 230 10.34 -52.74 -5.34
CA HIS A 230 9.78 -53.92 -4.64
C HIS A 230 8.97 -53.62 -3.37
N ILE A 231 8.92 -52.37 -2.92
CA ILE A 231 8.21 -52.02 -1.68
C ILE A 231 6.70 -52.17 -1.88
N LYS A 232 6.02 -52.88 -0.99
CA LYS A 232 4.56 -53.01 -1.00
C LYS A 232 3.91 -51.66 -0.75
N THR A 233 2.75 -51.44 -1.39
CA THR A 233 2.03 -50.17 -1.36
C THR A 233 1.61 -49.75 0.06
N GLY A 234 1.13 -50.68 0.90
CA GLY A 234 0.71 -50.40 2.28
C GLY A 234 1.82 -49.79 3.15
N PRO A 235 2.98 -50.47 3.32
CA PRO A 235 4.13 -49.93 4.05
C PRO A 235 4.61 -48.57 3.55
N PHE A 236 4.57 -48.34 2.22
CA PHE A 236 4.95 -47.05 1.63
C PHE A 236 4.03 -45.90 2.10
N TYR A 237 2.71 -46.10 2.12
CA TYR A 237 1.77 -45.10 2.62
C TYR A 237 1.89 -44.91 4.15
N ALA A 238 2.02 -46.03 4.88
CA ALA A 238 2.20 -46.00 6.33
C ALA A 238 3.43 -45.19 6.74
N TYR A 239 4.55 -45.32 6.00
CA TYR A 239 5.74 -44.51 6.22
C TYR A 239 5.45 -43.02 6.04
N HIS A 240 4.86 -42.58 4.93
CA HIS A 240 4.67 -41.13 4.69
C HIS A 240 3.70 -40.48 5.69
N ILE A 241 2.63 -41.19 6.05
CA ILE A 241 1.67 -40.71 7.06
C ILE A 241 2.33 -40.72 8.46
N GLY A 242 2.94 -41.85 8.85
CA GLY A 242 3.58 -42.01 10.15
C GLY A 242 4.76 -41.07 10.36
N ALA A 243 5.69 -40.99 9.39
CA ALA A 243 6.79 -40.05 9.39
C ALA A 243 6.29 -38.60 9.41
N GLY A 244 5.20 -38.28 8.70
CA GLY A 244 4.58 -36.96 8.75
C GLY A 244 4.06 -36.59 10.13
N VAL A 245 3.38 -37.52 10.82
CA VAL A 245 2.91 -37.33 12.20
C VAL A 245 4.08 -37.19 13.17
N ILE A 246 5.09 -38.08 13.09
CA ILE A 246 6.29 -38.02 13.94
C ILE A 246 7.02 -36.69 13.74
N TYR A 247 7.17 -36.26 12.48
CA TYR A 247 7.83 -34.99 12.15
C TYR A 247 7.05 -33.80 12.72
N PHE A 248 5.72 -33.79 12.56
CA PHE A 248 4.87 -32.76 13.16
C PHE A 248 4.99 -32.74 14.69
N LEU A 249 4.95 -33.91 15.35
CA LEU A 249 5.12 -34.02 16.80
C LEU A 249 6.52 -33.57 17.27
N SER A 250 7.56 -33.72 16.44
CA SER A 250 8.90 -33.20 16.76
C SER A 250 8.97 -31.67 16.73
N ILE A 251 8.13 -31.02 15.92
CA ILE A 251 8.06 -29.57 15.78
C ILE A 251 7.05 -28.94 16.75
N ALA A 252 5.95 -29.64 17.04
CA ALA A 252 4.84 -29.15 17.85
C ALA A 252 5.27 -28.54 19.20
N PRO A 253 6.23 -29.11 19.96
CA PRO A 253 6.72 -28.50 21.19
C PRO A 253 7.15 -27.04 21.05
N ARG A 254 7.75 -26.64 19.92
CA ARG A 254 8.16 -25.25 19.68
C ARG A 254 6.97 -24.29 19.69
N PHE A 255 5.83 -24.71 19.16
CA PHE A 255 4.64 -23.86 19.05
C PHE A 255 3.71 -23.97 20.27
N PHE A 256 3.49 -25.19 20.76
CA PHE A 256 2.42 -25.49 21.73
C PHE A 256 2.89 -25.50 23.19
N LEU A 257 4.19 -25.68 23.46
CA LEU A 257 4.74 -25.54 24.81
C LEU A 257 5.23 -24.11 25.11
N THR A 258 5.13 -23.20 24.12
CA THR A 258 5.47 -21.79 24.33
C THR A 258 4.41 -21.13 25.22
N GLN A 259 4.80 -20.83 26.46
CA GLN A 259 3.94 -20.13 27.41
C GLN A 259 3.99 -18.60 27.20
N VAL A 260 2.87 -17.93 27.46
CA VAL A 260 2.79 -16.47 27.53
C VAL A 260 3.05 -16.05 28.99
N PRO A 261 4.18 -15.39 29.31
CA PRO A 261 4.48 -14.98 30.68
C PRO A 261 3.43 -14.02 31.24
N ARG A 262 3.14 -14.14 32.54
CA ARG A 262 2.17 -13.27 33.22
C ARG A 262 2.68 -11.83 33.41
N ASN A 263 3.99 -11.64 33.44
CA ASN A 263 4.65 -10.36 33.78
C ASN A 263 4.90 -9.45 32.56
N LEU A 264 4.25 -9.72 31.43
CA LEU A 264 4.34 -8.86 30.25
C LEU A 264 3.41 -7.64 30.41
N THR A 265 3.81 -6.49 29.87
CA THR A 265 2.91 -5.34 29.76
C THR A 265 1.66 -5.74 28.97
N PRO A 266 0.46 -5.22 29.28
CA PRO A 266 -0.78 -5.63 28.61
C PRO A 266 -0.69 -5.56 27.08
N GLN A 267 -0.14 -4.46 26.55
CA GLN A 267 0.05 -4.27 25.11
C GLN A 267 0.98 -5.32 24.48
N PHE A 268 2.12 -5.63 25.12
CA PHE A 268 3.05 -6.62 24.58
C PHE A 268 2.51 -8.04 24.73
N LYS A 269 1.77 -8.32 25.80
CA LYS A 269 1.07 -9.59 26.02
C LYS A 269 0.09 -9.89 24.88
N ASP A 270 -0.71 -8.91 24.46
CA ASP A 270 -1.68 -9.08 23.37
C ASP A 270 -1.01 -9.30 22.00
N ILE A 271 0.09 -8.58 21.74
CA ILE A 271 0.88 -8.78 20.52
C ILE A 271 1.50 -10.18 20.51
N TYR A 272 2.10 -10.60 21.62
CA TYR A 272 2.76 -11.89 21.73
C TYR A 272 1.76 -13.06 21.67
N SER A 273 0.63 -12.96 22.38
CA SER A 273 -0.41 -13.99 22.35
C SER A 273 -1.00 -14.15 20.95
N SER A 274 -1.27 -13.05 20.25
CA SER A 274 -1.74 -13.07 18.86
C SER A 274 -0.71 -13.69 17.91
N PHE A 275 0.58 -13.38 18.10
CA PHE A 275 1.67 -13.98 17.33
C PHE A 275 1.75 -15.50 17.55
N VAL A 276 1.69 -15.96 18.80
CA VAL A 276 1.74 -17.39 19.16
C VAL A 276 0.53 -18.12 18.57
N LEU A 277 -0.68 -17.62 18.81
CA LEU A 277 -1.92 -18.23 18.31
C LEU A 277 -1.95 -18.29 16.77
N SER A 278 -1.59 -17.21 16.10
CA SER A 278 -1.52 -17.17 14.63
C SER A 278 -0.52 -18.19 14.08
N SER A 279 0.61 -18.38 14.75
CA SER A 279 1.64 -19.33 14.34
C SER A 279 1.21 -20.78 14.58
N GLN A 280 0.55 -21.07 15.71
CA GLN A 280 -0.05 -22.38 16.02
C GLN A 280 -1.11 -22.77 14.99
N MET A 281 -2.03 -21.85 14.67
CA MET A 281 -3.06 -22.09 13.64
C MET A 281 -2.44 -22.30 12.26
N SER A 282 -1.40 -21.54 11.91
CA SER A 282 -0.71 -21.67 10.61
C SER A 282 -0.03 -23.03 10.46
N VAL A 283 0.68 -23.51 11.50
CA VAL A 283 1.38 -24.81 11.41
C VAL A 283 0.39 -25.98 11.36
N LEU A 284 -0.71 -25.92 12.13
CA LEU A 284 -1.79 -26.91 12.08
C LEU A 284 -2.46 -26.94 10.71
N PHE A 285 -2.83 -25.76 10.19
CA PHE A 285 -3.47 -25.64 8.89
C PHE A 285 -2.59 -26.22 7.78
N VAL A 286 -1.30 -25.84 7.73
CA VAL A 286 -0.36 -26.36 6.72
C VAL A 286 -0.19 -27.87 6.84
N PHE A 287 -0.05 -28.40 8.06
CA PHE A 287 0.08 -29.84 8.26
C PHE A 287 -1.16 -30.61 7.78
N ILE A 288 -2.35 -30.21 8.25
CA ILE A 288 -3.61 -30.90 7.95
C ILE A 288 -3.99 -30.72 6.48
N VAL A 289 -4.12 -29.47 6.02
CA VAL A 289 -4.60 -29.17 4.66
C VAL A 289 -3.54 -29.55 3.62
N GLY A 290 -2.26 -29.29 3.90
CA GLY A 290 -1.17 -29.70 3.00
C GLY A 290 -1.09 -31.21 2.85
N GLY A 291 -1.17 -31.96 3.96
CA GLY A 291 -1.19 -33.43 3.93
C GLY A 291 -2.38 -33.99 3.15
N LEU A 292 -3.59 -33.47 3.42
CA LEU A 292 -4.81 -33.86 2.70
C LEU A 292 -4.73 -33.54 1.19
N LEU A 293 -4.17 -32.39 0.82
CA LEU A 293 -3.98 -32.02 -0.58
C LEU A 293 -2.99 -32.95 -1.29
N ILE A 294 -1.87 -33.30 -0.66
CA ILE A 294 -0.89 -34.25 -1.22
C ILE A 294 -1.53 -35.62 -1.42
N LEU A 295 -2.27 -36.12 -0.41
CA LEU A 295 -3.00 -37.38 -0.52
C LEU A 295 -4.05 -37.33 -1.63
N ALA A 296 -4.80 -36.24 -1.76
CA ALA A 296 -5.78 -36.06 -2.84
C ALA A 296 -5.11 -36.06 -4.21
N MET A 297 -4.02 -35.31 -4.38
CA MET A 297 -3.22 -35.26 -5.62
C MET A 297 -2.57 -36.60 -5.94
N ALA A 298 -2.25 -37.44 -4.96
CA ALA A 298 -1.67 -38.76 -5.21
C ALA A 298 -2.74 -39.81 -5.57
N LEU A 299 -3.86 -39.81 -4.84
CA LEU A 299 -4.87 -40.86 -4.90
C LEU A 299 -5.98 -40.62 -5.93
N LYS A 300 -6.26 -39.36 -6.26
CA LYS A 300 -7.39 -38.93 -7.12
C LYS A 300 -6.97 -38.02 -8.28
N LYS A 301 -5.82 -38.32 -8.90
CA LYS A 301 -5.21 -37.54 -10.00
C LYS A 301 -6.17 -37.22 -11.14
N GLU A 302 -7.04 -38.17 -11.48
CA GLU A 302 -8.04 -38.07 -12.54
C GLU A 302 -9.04 -36.92 -12.33
N ARG A 303 -9.18 -36.44 -11.09
CA ARG A 303 -10.07 -35.34 -10.72
C ARG A 303 -9.46 -33.96 -10.97
N PHE A 304 -8.16 -33.85 -11.22
CA PHE A 304 -7.46 -32.58 -11.36
C PHE A 304 -7.13 -32.26 -12.81
N VAL A 305 -7.03 -30.95 -13.10
CA VAL A 305 -6.50 -30.45 -14.37
C VAL A 305 -4.97 -30.40 -14.28
N ALA A 306 -4.27 -31.00 -15.25
CA ALA A 306 -2.80 -31.07 -15.26
C ALA A 306 -2.22 -30.77 -16.65
N LEU A 307 -1.24 -29.86 -16.70
CA LEU A 307 -0.48 -29.58 -17.92
C LEU A 307 0.19 -30.84 -18.47
N PRO A 308 0.32 -31.00 -19.80
CA PRO A 308 1.15 -32.05 -20.37
C PRO A 308 2.62 -31.87 -19.94
N ALA A 309 3.43 -32.94 -20.00
CA ALA A 309 4.84 -32.89 -19.60
C ALA A 309 5.64 -31.80 -20.34
N LYS A 310 5.42 -31.68 -21.66
CA LYS A 310 5.98 -30.57 -22.47
C LYS A 310 5.60 -29.19 -21.90
N GLY A 311 4.36 -29.03 -21.44
CA GLY A 311 3.90 -27.79 -20.83
C GLY A 311 4.64 -27.45 -19.53
N ILE A 312 5.01 -28.45 -18.71
CA ILE A 312 5.81 -28.22 -17.50
C ILE A 312 7.21 -27.71 -17.85
N TYR A 313 7.88 -28.35 -18.84
CA TYR A 313 9.19 -27.89 -19.31
C TYR A 313 9.13 -26.47 -19.88
N HIS A 314 8.09 -26.15 -20.66
CA HIS A 314 7.88 -24.78 -21.13
C HIS A 314 7.64 -23.79 -19.99
N THR A 315 6.89 -24.15 -18.96
CA THR A 315 6.68 -23.28 -17.79
C THR A 315 7.98 -23.01 -17.04
N ILE A 316 8.79 -24.04 -16.78
CA ILE A 316 10.08 -23.88 -16.11
C ILE A 316 11.03 -23.07 -16.99
N GLY A 317 11.13 -23.40 -18.28
CA GLY A 317 11.97 -22.68 -19.25
C GLY A 317 11.60 -21.21 -19.38
N ALA A 318 10.31 -20.90 -19.54
CA ALA A 318 9.82 -19.52 -19.61
C ALA A 318 10.08 -18.76 -18.30
N GLY A 319 9.95 -19.42 -17.14
CA GLY A 319 10.27 -18.82 -15.84
C GLY A 319 11.76 -18.47 -15.71
N VAL A 320 12.66 -19.38 -16.10
CA VAL A 320 14.13 -19.14 -16.08
C VAL A 320 14.50 -18.04 -17.07
N VAL A 321 13.98 -18.09 -18.29
CA VAL A 321 14.24 -17.07 -19.31
C VAL A 321 13.71 -15.71 -18.87
N ALA A 322 12.50 -15.64 -18.29
CA ALA A 322 11.96 -14.39 -17.75
C ALA A 322 12.82 -13.82 -16.60
N PHE A 323 13.33 -14.69 -15.72
CA PHE A 323 14.21 -14.29 -14.62
C PHE A 323 15.54 -13.70 -15.13
N ILE A 324 16.16 -14.33 -16.12
CA ILE A 324 17.39 -13.81 -16.73
C ILE A 324 17.10 -12.52 -17.50
N ALA A 325 16.04 -12.51 -18.31
CA ALA A 325 15.67 -11.37 -19.14
C ALA A 325 15.37 -10.12 -18.30
N MET A 326 14.66 -10.24 -17.16
CA MET A 326 14.39 -9.08 -16.31
C MET A 326 15.67 -8.45 -15.72
N ILE A 327 16.74 -9.24 -15.51
CA ILE A 327 18.03 -8.74 -15.02
C ILE A 327 18.76 -8.06 -16.17
N ILE A 328 18.73 -8.61 -17.37
CA ILE A 328 19.43 -8.05 -18.54
C ILE A 328 18.77 -6.75 -19.00
N PHE A 329 17.45 -6.71 -19.11
CA PHE A 329 16.69 -5.60 -19.69
C PHE A 329 16.23 -4.55 -18.67
N ASN A 330 16.70 -4.63 -17.43
CA ASN A 330 16.50 -3.56 -16.45
C ASN A 330 17.82 -2.78 -16.29
N PRO A 331 17.81 -1.43 -16.35
CA PRO A 331 19.04 -0.63 -16.26
C PRO A 331 19.75 -0.76 -14.91
N PHE A 332 19.07 -1.25 -13.87
CA PHE A 332 19.63 -1.51 -12.55
C PHE A 332 19.99 -2.98 -12.32
N HIS A 333 19.84 -3.85 -13.32
CA HIS A 333 20.30 -5.25 -13.31
C HIS A 333 19.98 -6.00 -12.00
N LEU A 334 21.01 -6.56 -11.32
CA LEU A 334 20.85 -7.29 -10.07
C LEU A 334 20.41 -6.39 -8.92
N THR A 335 20.75 -5.10 -8.97
CA THR A 335 20.37 -4.13 -7.95
C THR A 335 18.86 -3.96 -7.86
N ASN A 336 18.13 -4.08 -8.98
CA ASN A 336 16.67 -4.07 -8.94
C ASN A 336 16.12 -5.21 -8.06
N LEU A 337 16.77 -6.38 -8.09
CA LEU A 337 16.39 -7.55 -7.31
C LEU A 337 16.83 -7.44 -5.85
N THR A 338 18.10 -7.15 -5.59
CA THR A 338 18.67 -7.06 -4.23
C THR A 338 17.98 -5.98 -3.41
N HIS A 339 17.68 -4.83 -4.02
CA HIS A 339 16.96 -3.74 -3.35
C HIS A 339 15.52 -4.15 -2.97
N THR A 340 14.83 -4.89 -3.84
CA THR A 340 13.47 -5.37 -3.55
C THR A 340 13.49 -6.37 -2.39
N PHE A 341 14.51 -7.25 -2.33
CA PHE A 341 14.70 -8.17 -1.21
C PHE A 341 15.10 -7.47 0.09
N GLU A 342 15.93 -6.42 0.02
CA GLU A 342 16.31 -5.63 1.19
C GLU A 342 15.07 -5.02 1.85
N ILE A 343 14.22 -4.37 1.06
CA ILE A 343 12.98 -3.74 1.57
C ILE A 343 11.95 -4.78 2.04
N SER A 344 11.88 -5.95 1.40
CA SER A 344 10.81 -6.92 1.65
C SER A 344 11.15 -7.98 2.70
N LEU A 345 12.42 -8.37 2.82
CA LEU A 345 12.88 -9.53 3.59
C LEU A 345 13.98 -9.23 4.61
N SER A 346 14.70 -8.10 4.53
CA SER A 346 15.81 -7.85 5.47
C SER A 346 15.34 -7.59 6.90
N LYS A 347 16.27 -7.54 7.86
CA LYS A 347 15.95 -7.14 9.24
C LYS A 347 15.38 -5.72 9.30
N HIS A 348 15.74 -4.86 8.34
CA HIS A 348 15.21 -3.51 8.19
C HIS A 348 13.79 -3.50 7.60
N ALA A 349 13.35 -4.57 6.91
CA ALA A 349 11.96 -4.74 6.48
C ALA A 349 10.94 -4.67 7.63
N GLU A 350 11.35 -4.99 8.86
CA GLU A 350 10.47 -4.93 10.03
C GLU A 350 10.05 -3.51 10.43
N SER A 351 10.92 -2.51 10.26
CA SER A 351 10.55 -1.11 10.52
C SER A 351 9.60 -0.58 9.45
N TRP A 352 9.76 -1.00 8.19
CA TRP A 352 8.84 -0.67 7.10
C TRP A 352 7.44 -1.26 7.27
N ARG A 353 7.29 -2.38 7.99
CA ARG A 353 5.97 -2.96 8.32
C ARG A 353 5.14 -2.11 9.28
N GLN A 354 5.70 -1.06 9.88
CA GLN A 354 4.95 -0.07 10.65
C GLN A 354 4.21 0.94 9.76
N VAL A 355 4.58 1.04 8.47
CA VAL A 355 3.87 1.88 7.50
C VAL A 355 2.45 1.35 7.33
N ASN A 356 1.46 2.26 7.38
CA ASN A 356 0.05 1.93 7.39
C ASN A 356 -0.40 1.03 6.22
N GLU A 357 0.21 1.18 5.04
CA GLU A 357 -0.04 0.35 3.85
C GLU A 357 0.41 -1.13 3.98
N TRP A 358 1.39 -1.40 4.84
CA TRP A 358 1.97 -2.75 5.01
C TRP A 358 1.32 -3.54 6.13
N LYS A 359 0.48 -2.89 6.94
CA LYS A 359 -0.27 -3.52 8.03
C LYS A 359 -1.27 -4.57 7.50
N PRO A 360 -1.62 -5.58 8.30
CA PRO A 360 -2.68 -6.53 7.96
C PRO A 360 -4.01 -5.86 7.58
N ALA A 361 -4.82 -6.56 6.78
CA ALA A 361 -6.11 -6.04 6.31
C ALA A 361 -7.09 -5.76 7.45
N PHE A 362 -7.06 -6.56 8.53
CA PHE A 362 -7.97 -6.41 9.67
C PHE A 362 -7.29 -5.78 10.90
N ASP A 363 -6.26 -4.96 10.65
CA ASP A 363 -5.67 -4.07 11.67
C ASP A 363 -6.43 -2.74 11.63
N PHE A 364 -7.56 -2.69 12.35
CA PHE A 364 -8.56 -1.61 12.25
C PHE A 364 -8.06 -0.26 12.76
N MET A 365 -7.15 -0.25 13.74
CA MET A 365 -6.67 0.96 14.40
C MET A 365 -5.22 1.27 14.02
N ASP A 366 -4.90 2.55 13.83
CA ASP A 366 -3.50 2.94 13.74
C ASP A 366 -2.86 2.87 15.13
N LYS A 367 -1.93 1.94 15.35
CA LYS A 367 -1.21 1.75 16.62
C LYS A 367 -0.46 2.99 17.16
N THR A 368 -0.31 4.04 16.35
CA THR A 368 0.33 5.30 16.77
C THR A 368 -0.67 6.39 17.16
N THR A 369 -1.96 6.18 16.92
CA THR A 369 -3.03 7.16 17.17
C THR A 369 -4.30 6.46 17.67
N ASN A 370 -5.36 7.22 17.99
CA ASN A 370 -6.68 6.66 18.34
C ASN A 370 -7.65 6.70 17.15
N VAL A 371 -7.14 6.76 15.91
CA VAL A 371 -7.98 6.79 14.71
C VAL A 371 -7.87 5.49 13.90
N PRO A 372 -8.90 5.13 13.11
CA PRO A 372 -8.82 4.02 12.18
C PRO A 372 -7.61 4.15 11.24
N ASN A 373 -7.08 3.03 10.78
CA ASN A 373 -5.98 3.07 9.81
C ASN A 373 -6.43 3.84 8.56
N PRO A 374 -5.72 4.91 8.16
CA PRO A 374 -6.18 5.82 7.10
C PRO A 374 -6.03 5.24 5.68
N VAL A 375 -5.41 4.08 5.51
CA VAL A 375 -5.11 3.51 4.19
C VAL A 375 -6.12 2.43 3.81
N GLY A 376 -6.98 2.77 2.85
CA GLY A 376 -7.84 1.84 2.12
C GLY A 376 -8.99 1.25 2.93
N ASP A 377 -10.06 0.86 2.24
CA ASP A 377 -11.20 0.18 2.83
C ASP A 377 -11.03 -1.35 2.79
N GLN A 378 -11.30 -2.00 3.92
CA GLN A 378 -11.21 -3.45 4.10
C GLN A 378 -12.56 -4.16 4.12
N GLU A 379 -13.68 -3.43 4.16
CA GLU A 379 -15.02 -4.02 4.30
C GLU A 379 -15.38 -4.90 3.11
N ALA A 380 -15.22 -4.37 1.89
CA ALA A 380 -15.48 -5.14 0.66
C ALA A 380 -14.55 -6.37 0.55
N PHE A 381 -13.31 -6.27 1.05
CA PHE A 381 -12.40 -7.39 1.12
C PHE A 381 -12.83 -8.45 2.15
N GLY A 382 -13.38 -8.03 3.29
CA GLY A 382 -14.01 -8.92 4.26
C GLY A 382 -15.17 -9.70 3.65
N VAL A 383 -16.06 -9.01 2.91
CA VAL A 383 -17.16 -9.65 2.15
C VAL A 383 -16.62 -10.65 1.14
N LEU A 384 -15.56 -10.32 0.39
CA LEU A 384 -14.90 -11.24 -0.54
C LEU A 384 -14.41 -12.51 0.18
N CYS A 385 -13.80 -12.38 1.35
CA CYS A 385 -13.29 -13.51 2.12
C CYS A 385 -14.43 -14.44 2.61
N ILE A 386 -15.51 -13.85 3.14
CA ILE A 386 -16.69 -14.60 3.59
C ILE A 386 -17.34 -15.31 2.39
N LEU A 387 -17.54 -14.59 1.28
CA LEU A 387 -18.13 -15.13 0.06
C LEU A 387 -17.29 -16.30 -0.48
N MET A 388 -15.97 -16.16 -0.57
CA MET A 388 -15.07 -17.23 -1.00
C MET A 388 -15.22 -18.47 -0.11
N GLY A 389 -15.22 -18.29 1.22
CA GLY A 389 -15.38 -19.39 2.17
C GLY A 389 -16.72 -20.12 2.02
N ALA A 390 -17.82 -19.36 1.97
CA ALA A 390 -19.17 -19.90 1.83
C ALA A 390 -19.36 -20.63 0.49
N VAL A 391 -18.93 -20.03 -0.62
CA VAL A 391 -19.01 -20.61 -1.96
C VAL A 391 -18.14 -21.86 -2.06
N LEU A 392 -16.92 -21.84 -1.52
CA LEU A 392 -16.06 -23.03 -1.51
C LEU A 392 -16.72 -24.18 -0.72
N LEU A 393 -17.31 -23.90 0.44
CA LEU A 393 -17.99 -24.91 1.24
C LEU A 393 -19.17 -25.53 0.48
N VAL A 394 -20.04 -24.70 -0.09
CA VAL A 394 -21.18 -25.16 -0.92
C VAL A 394 -20.67 -25.99 -2.10
N TRP A 395 -19.62 -25.53 -2.77
CA TRP A 395 -19.02 -26.25 -3.89
C TRP A 395 -18.43 -27.60 -3.46
N LEU A 396 -17.72 -27.68 -2.33
CA LEU A 396 -17.16 -28.94 -1.80
C LEU A 396 -18.27 -29.92 -1.43
N VAL A 397 -19.32 -29.46 -0.72
CA VAL A 397 -20.48 -30.28 -0.38
C VAL A 397 -21.15 -30.83 -1.64
N ALA A 398 -21.37 -29.99 -2.64
CA ALA A 398 -21.90 -30.41 -3.94
C ALA A 398 -20.97 -31.41 -4.64
N TYR A 399 -19.66 -31.16 -4.63
CA TYR A 399 -18.65 -31.98 -5.28
C TYR A 399 -18.57 -33.40 -4.71
N PHE A 400 -18.52 -33.52 -3.38
CA PHE A 400 -18.47 -34.83 -2.70
C PHE A 400 -19.81 -35.55 -2.67
N SER A 401 -20.90 -34.83 -2.92
CA SER A 401 -22.25 -35.36 -3.07
C SER A 401 -22.53 -36.05 -4.41
N ARG A 402 -21.50 -36.34 -5.21
CA ARG A 402 -21.61 -37.00 -6.52
C ARG A 402 -22.42 -38.32 -6.40
N PRO A 403 -23.48 -38.51 -7.19
CA PRO A 403 -24.22 -39.77 -7.19
C PRO A 403 -23.31 -40.92 -7.63
N ARG A 404 -23.37 -42.05 -6.90
CA ARG A 404 -22.73 -43.30 -7.30
C ARG A 404 -23.72 -44.07 -8.17
N PRO A 405 -23.36 -44.49 -9.40
CA PRO A 405 -24.22 -45.35 -10.17
C PRO A 405 -24.37 -46.68 -9.42
N THR A 406 -25.56 -46.96 -8.91
CA THR A 406 -25.92 -48.30 -8.48
C THR A 406 -26.09 -49.15 -9.73
N GLN A 407 -25.20 -50.12 -9.94
CA GLN A 407 -25.50 -51.21 -10.86
C GLN A 407 -26.77 -51.88 -10.35
N ARG A 408 -27.91 -51.63 -11.03
CA ARG A 408 -29.10 -52.44 -10.83
C ARG A 408 -28.72 -53.88 -11.22
N LYS A 409 -28.53 -54.75 -10.23
CA LYS A 409 -28.42 -56.20 -10.45
C LYS A 409 -29.65 -56.63 -11.24
N GLY A 410 -29.48 -57.08 -12.48
CA GLY A 410 -30.52 -57.79 -13.22
C GLY A 410 -30.86 -57.33 -14.65
N ARG A 411 -30.29 -56.25 -15.20
CA ARG A 411 -30.51 -55.91 -16.62
C ARG A 411 -29.25 -56.14 -17.44
N ARG A 412 -29.33 -57.07 -18.41
CA ARG A 412 -28.30 -57.27 -19.44
C ARG A 412 -28.00 -55.91 -20.11
N PRO A 413 -26.73 -55.56 -20.33
CA PRO A 413 -26.39 -54.32 -21.02
C PRO A 413 -26.91 -54.42 -22.46
N SER A 414 -27.93 -53.64 -22.77
CA SER A 414 -28.31 -53.39 -24.17
C SER A 414 -27.10 -52.77 -24.86
N LYS A 415 -26.67 -53.38 -25.96
CA LYS A 415 -25.50 -52.97 -26.75
C LYS A 415 -25.63 -51.56 -27.38
N ASN A 416 -26.73 -50.85 -27.14
CA ASN A 416 -27.05 -49.53 -27.70
C ASN A 416 -27.32 -48.42 -26.65
N GLU A 417 -27.03 -48.60 -25.36
CA GLU A 417 -27.16 -47.50 -24.38
C GLU A 417 -25.89 -46.61 -24.33
N THR A 418 -25.51 -46.01 -25.46
CA THR A 418 -24.81 -44.72 -25.42
C THR A 418 -25.85 -43.62 -25.21
N LEU A 419 -26.35 -43.49 -23.97
CA LEU A 419 -27.04 -42.27 -23.56
C LEU A 419 -26.01 -41.12 -23.56
N PRO A 420 -26.21 -40.04 -24.35
CA PRO A 420 -25.31 -38.90 -24.33
C PRO A 420 -25.44 -38.23 -22.96
N THR A 421 -24.47 -38.43 -22.09
CA THR A 421 -24.33 -37.63 -20.87
C THR A 421 -23.51 -36.39 -21.20
N ASP A 422 -24.18 -35.28 -21.51
CA ASP A 422 -23.50 -34.01 -21.78
C ASP A 422 -22.84 -33.41 -20.52
N PHE A 423 -23.35 -33.72 -19.32
CA PHE A 423 -22.80 -33.18 -18.08
C PHE A 423 -21.74 -34.09 -17.43
N GLN A 424 -20.48 -33.62 -17.46
CA GLN A 424 -19.38 -34.23 -16.72
C GLN A 424 -19.12 -33.48 -15.41
N TRP A 425 -18.88 -34.22 -14.33
CA TRP A 425 -18.47 -33.63 -13.06
C TRP A 425 -17.17 -32.82 -13.24
N PRO A 426 -17.10 -31.58 -12.74
CA PRO A 426 -15.99 -30.69 -13.07
C PRO A 426 -14.64 -31.24 -12.57
N LYS A 427 -13.59 -31.02 -13.36
CA LYS A 427 -12.22 -31.23 -12.89
C LYS A 427 -11.75 -30.03 -12.07
N ILE A 428 -10.93 -30.28 -11.07
CA ILE A 428 -10.41 -29.28 -10.14
C ILE A 428 -9.17 -28.64 -10.75
N ASN A 429 -9.24 -27.35 -11.06
CA ASN A 429 -8.07 -26.56 -11.44
C ASN A 429 -7.33 -26.06 -10.19
N LEU A 430 -6.67 -26.99 -9.51
CA LEU A 430 -6.06 -26.75 -8.19
C LEU A 430 -5.01 -25.63 -8.22
N ALA A 431 -4.23 -25.52 -9.30
CA ALA A 431 -3.20 -24.49 -9.42
C ALA A 431 -3.82 -23.07 -9.33
N ILE A 432 -4.85 -22.78 -10.13
CA ILE A 432 -5.51 -21.46 -10.14
C ILE A 432 -6.21 -21.18 -8.80
N ILE A 433 -6.84 -22.19 -8.20
CA ILE A 433 -7.47 -22.07 -6.88
C ILE A 433 -6.42 -21.71 -5.81
N VAL A 434 -5.28 -22.41 -5.78
CA VAL A 434 -4.20 -22.14 -4.83
C VAL A 434 -3.61 -20.74 -5.04
N LEU A 435 -3.42 -20.30 -6.28
CA LEU A 435 -2.95 -18.93 -6.59
C LEU A 435 -3.93 -17.88 -6.04
N SER A 436 -5.23 -18.09 -6.19
CA SER A 436 -6.27 -17.23 -5.60
C SER A 436 -6.17 -17.19 -4.07
N PHE A 437 -6.09 -18.35 -3.41
CA PHE A 437 -5.94 -18.41 -1.95
C PHE A 437 -4.65 -17.78 -1.44
N LEU A 438 -3.54 -17.95 -2.16
CA LEU A 438 -2.27 -17.32 -1.80
C LEU A 438 -2.36 -15.80 -1.90
N THR A 439 -3.06 -15.28 -2.91
CA THR A 439 -3.28 -13.83 -3.09
C THR A 439 -4.17 -13.26 -1.99
N ILE A 440 -5.27 -13.93 -1.64
CA ILE A 440 -6.12 -13.57 -0.49
C ILE A 440 -5.30 -13.60 0.80
N TYR A 441 -4.50 -14.64 1.02
CA TYR A 441 -3.63 -14.73 2.19
C TYR A 441 -2.65 -13.56 2.26
N MET A 442 -2.02 -13.18 1.15
CA MET A 442 -1.14 -12.02 1.10
C MET A 442 -1.89 -10.72 1.44
N ALA A 443 -3.13 -10.55 0.96
CA ALA A 443 -3.98 -9.42 1.31
C ALA A 443 -4.36 -9.38 2.80
N ILE A 444 -4.66 -10.53 3.41
CA ILE A 444 -4.87 -10.63 4.86
C ILE A 444 -3.61 -10.18 5.61
N ARG A 445 -2.43 -10.60 5.16
CA ARG A 445 -1.14 -10.26 5.78
C ARG A 445 -0.72 -8.82 5.52
N SER A 446 -1.15 -8.20 4.43
CA SER A 446 -0.79 -6.85 4.04
C SER A 446 -1.85 -6.24 3.13
N ARG A 447 -2.49 -5.15 3.59
CA ARG A 447 -3.63 -4.52 2.89
C ARG A 447 -3.33 -4.05 1.47
N ARG A 448 -2.07 -3.75 1.13
CA ARG A 448 -1.66 -3.39 -0.25
C ARG A 448 -2.03 -4.43 -1.31
N PHE A 449 -2.17 -5.70 -0.93
CA PHE A 449 -2.55 -6.77 -1.87
C PHE A 449 -4.08 -6.89 -2.05
N ILE A 450 -4.90 -6.15 -1.29
CA ILE A 450 -6.37 -6.13 -1.47
C ILE A 450 -6.73 -5.76 -2.91
N ALA A 451 -6.03 -4.77 -3.48
CA ALA A 451 -6.20 -4.28 -4.85
C ALA A 451 -6.15 -5.39 -5.90
N ILE A 452 -5.28 -6.39 -5.70
CA ILE A 452 -5.09 -7.51 -6.62
C ILE A 452 -5.83 -8.78 -6.20
N ALA A 453 -6.17 -8.93 -4.91
CA ALA A 453 -6.86 -10.11 -4.40
C ALA A 453 -8.24 -10.28 -5.04
N GLY A 454 -9.01 -9.20 -5.21
CA GLY A 454 -10.28 -9.23 -5.94
C GLY A 454 -10.08 -9.69 -7.39
N LEU A 455 -9.09 -9.12 -8.08
CA LEU A 455 -8.80 -9.41 -9.50
C LEU A 455 -8.43 -10.88 -9.75
N VAL A 456 -7.77 -11.54 -8.79
CA VAL A 456 -7.41 -12.96 -8.90
C VAL A 456 -8.54 -13.88 -8.41
N ALA A 457 -9.22 -13.50 -7.32
CA ALA A 457 -10.18 -14.38 -6.64
C ALA A 457 -11.56 -14.40 -7.30
N CYS A 458 -12.05 -13.27 -7.83
CA CYS A 458 -13.40 -13.18 -8.36
C CYS A 458 -13.68 -14.14 -9.53
N PRO A 459 -12.77 -14.38 -10.51
CA PRO A 459 -12.97 -15.42 -11.52
C PRO A 459 -13.12 -16.82 -10.93
N VAL A 460 -12.40 -17.12 -9.85
CA VAL A 460 -12.47 -18.40 -9.14
C VAL A 460 -13.78 -18.52 -8.37
N ILE A 461 -14.22 -17.47 -7.67
CA ILE A 461 -15.53 -17.44 -6.99
C ILE A 461 -16.64 -17.66 -8.01
N ALA A 462 -16.61 -16.94 -9.14
CA ALA A 462 -17.56 -17.08 -10.22
C ALA A 462 -17.58 -18.53 -10.77
N LEU A 463 -16.41 -19.15 -10.96
CA LEU A 463 -16.29 -20.55 -11.34
C LEU A 463 -16.94 -21.50 -10.33
N LEU A 464 -16.65 -21.32 -9.03
CA LEU A 464 -17.18 -22.17 -7.98
C LEU A 464 -18.70 -22.02 -7.83
N ILE A 465 -19.24 -20.80 -7.96
CA ILE A 465 -20.70 -20.57 -8.00
C ILE A 465 -21.31 -21.32 -9.19
N PHE A 466 -20.75 -21.13 -10.39
CA PHE A 466 -21.28 -21.74 -11.61
C PHE A 466 -21.25 -23.26 -11.56
N GLN A 467 -20.11 -23.85 -11.19
CA GLN A 467 -19.96 -25.30 -11.07
C GLN A 467 -20.81 -25.86 -9.92
N GLY A 468 -20.91 -25.15 -8.79
CA GLY A 468 -21.74 -25.53 -7.66
C GLY A 468 -23.21 -25.64 -8.08
N TRP A 469 -23.72 -24.64 -8.81
CA TRP A 469 -25.06 -24.66 -9.39
C TRP A 469 -25.27 -25.86 -10.32
N GLN A 470 -24.34 -26.11 -11.25
CA GLN A 470 -24.45 -27.23 -12.19
C GLN A 470 -24.47 -28.58 -11.47
N MET A 471 -23.59 -28.80 -10.48
CA MET A 471 -23.55 -30.03 -9.70
C MET A 471 -24.82 -30.26 -8.87
N ILE A 472 -25.33 -29.21 -8.21
CA ILE A 472 -26.55 -29.28 -7.39
C ILE A 472 -27.76 -29.61 -8.25
N THR A 473 -27.91 -28.92 -9.39
CA THR A 473 -29.03 -29.14 -10.30
C THR A 473 -28.96 -30.50 -10.99
N ALA A 474 -27.78 -30.91 -11.44
CA ALA A 474 -27.57 -32.26 -12.01
C ALA A 474 -27.91 -33.36 -11.02
N ARG A 475 -27.55 -33.19 -9.73
CA ARG A 475 -27.93 -34.14 -8.68
C ARG A 475 -29.44 -34.17 -8.45
N ARG A 476 -30.12 -33.01 -8.48
CA ARG A 476 -31.58 -32.94 -8.34
C ARG A 476 -32.28 -33.65 -9.51
N GLN A 477 -31.83 -33.43 -10.74
CA GLN A 477 -32.35 -34.14 -11.91
C GLN A 477 -32.08 -35.64 -11.86
N TRP A 478 -30.89 -36.05 -11.42
CA TRP A 478 -30.57 -37.46 -11.22
C TRP A 478 -31.53 -38.13 -10.23
N LYS A 479 -31.84 -37.46 -9.11
CA LYS A 479 -32.82 -37.97 -8.14
C LYS A 479 -34.24 -38.05 -8.69
N LYS A 480 -34.64 -37.11 -9.56
CA LYS A 480 -36.01 -37.03 -10.09
C LYS A 480 -36.24 -37.99 -11.27
N ASN A 481 -35.31 -38.00 -12.23
CA ASN A 481 -35.51 -38.61 -13.54
C ASN A 481 -34.43 -39.66 -13.89
N GLY A 482 -33.43 -39.89 -13.04
CA GLY A 482 -32.31 -40.79 -13.34
C GLY A 482 -31.36 -40.29 -14.43
N ILE A 483 -31.52 -39.04 -14.89
CA ILE A 483 -30.68 -38.41 -15.93
C ILE A 483 -29.72 -37.43 -15.25
N LEU A 484 -28.44 -37.53 -15.56
CA LEU A 484 -27.40 -36.67 -15.01
C LEU A 484 -27.15 -35.48 -15.94
N ASN A 485 -28.07 -34.50 -15.93
CA ASN A 485 -27.92 -33.25 -16.69
C ASN A 485 -28.14 -32.03 -15.78
N ALA A 486 -27.31 -31.00 -15.95
CA ALA A 486 -27.50 -29.75 -15.22
C ALA A 486 -28.74 -29.02 -15.75
N THR A 487 -29.51 -28.39 -14.86
CA THR A 487 -30.67 -27.59 -15.29
C THR A 487 -30.17 -26.29 -15.90
N THR A 488 -30.54 -26.05 -17.16
CA THR A 488 -30.42 -24.73 -17.78
C THR A 488 -31.55 -23.85 -17.29
N LEU A 489 -31.23 -22.61 -16.88
CA LEU A 489 -32.26 -21.62 -16.55
C LEU A 489 -33.11 -21.34 -17.80
N SER A 490 -34.43 -21.12 -17.64
CA SER A 490 -35.27 -20.73 -18.77
C SER A 490 -34.78 -19.40 -19.38
N PRO A 491 -34.93 -19.18 -20.71
CA PRO A 491 -34.50 -17.94 -21.34
C PRO A 491 -35.07 -16.68 -20.65
N THR A 492 -36.32 -16.75 -20.21
CA THR A 492 -36.98 -15.65 -19.47
C THR A 492 -36.29 -15.34 -18.16
N LEU A 493 -35.94 -16.35 -17.36
CA LEU A 493 -35.25 -16.15 -16.08
C LEU A 493 -33.80 -15.68 -16.28
N GLN A 494 -33.12 -16.19 -17.31
CA GLN A 494 -31.79 -15.69 -17.69
C GLN A 494 -31.84 -14.21 -18.08
N ASN A 495 -32.81 -13.81 -18.90
CA ASN A 495 -33.00 -12.42 -19.30
C ASN A 495 -33.38 -11.54 -18.11
N GLY A 496 -34.26 -12.01 -17.21
CA GLY A 496 -34.61 -11.31 -15.97
C GLY A 496 -33.39 -11.07 -15.07
N LEU A 497 -32.53 -12.08 -14.88
CA LEU A 497 -31.29 -11.93 -14.12
C LEU A 497 -30.29 -10.98 -14.80
N ARG A 498 -30.16 -11.05 -16.14
CA ARG A 498 -29.31 -10.13 -16.91
C ARG A 498 -29.77 -8.69 -16.74
N ILE A 499 -31.07 -8.44 -16.88
CA ILE A 499 -31.66 -7.10 -16.68
C ILE A 499 -31.44 -6.66 -15.23
N GLY A 500 -31.69 -7.52 -14.25
CA GLY A 500 -31.48 -7.19 -12.83
C GLY A 500 -30.03 -6.81 -12.51
N ILE A 501 -29.05 -7.56 -13.02
CA ILE A 501 -27.63 -7.24 -12.85
C ILE A 501 -27.26 -5.95 -13.61
N ALA A 502 -27.76 -5.77 -14.84
CA ALA A 502 -27.50 -4.54 -15.60
C ALA A 502 -28.06 -3.30 -14.88
N LEU A 503 -29.29 -3.38 -14.34
CA LEU A 503 -29.90 -2.31 -13.55
C LEU A 503 -29.12 -2.04 -12.26
N ALA A 504 -28.68 -3.08 -11.55
CA ALA A 504 -27.87 -2.92 -10.35
C ALA A 504 -26.52 -2.25 -10.66
N VAL A 505 -25.84 -2.67 -11.73
CA VAL A 505 -24.60 -2.05 -12.19
C VAL A 505 -24.84 -0.60 -12.62
N LEU A 506 -25.93 -0.31 -13.34
CA LEU A 506 -26.28 1.04 -13.75
C LEU A 506 -26.56 1.95 -12.54
N ALA A 507 -27.36 1.48 -11.57
CA ALA A 507 -27.65 2.23 -10.35
C ALA A 507 -26.37 2.54 -9.56
N LEU A 508 -25.50 1.55 -9.37
CA LEU A 508 -24.21 1.74 -8.73
C LEU A 508 -23.29 2.69 -9.51
N SER A 509 -23.32 2.62 -10.84
CA SER A 509 -22.56 3.51 -11.72
C SER A 509 -23.05 4.96 -11.60
N ILE A 510 -24.36 5.19 -11.49
CA ILE A 510 -24.93 6.51 -11.25
C ILE A 510 -24.54 7.03 -9.86
N ILE A 511 -24.67 6.20 -8.82
CA ILE A 511 -24.34 6.60 -7.43
C ILE A 511 -22.86 7.00 -7.31
N TRP A 512 -21.94 6.18 -7.83
CA TRP A 512 -20.52 6.48 -7.76
C TRP A 512 -20.07 7.52 -8.80
N GLY A 513 -20.74 7.58 -9.95
CA GLY A 513 -20.53 8.63 -10.95
C GLY A 513 -20.89 10.01 -10.39
N ASP A 514 -22.00 10.11 -9.67
CA ASP A 514 -22.40 11.33 -8.95
C ASP A 514 -21.43 11.67 -7.82
N LYS A 515 -20.94 10.68 -7.06
CA LYS A 515 -19.86 10.90 -6.08
C LYS A 515 -18.57 11.40 -6.77
N TYR A 516 -18.17 10.79 -7.89
CA TYR A 516 -17.00 11.20 -8.65
C TYR A 516 -17.12 12.63 -9.16
N LYS A 517 -18.29 12.99 -9.71
CA LYS A 517 -18.60 14.37 -10.12
C LYS A 517 -18.46 15.33 -8.95
N ARG A 518 -19.13 15.07 -7.82
CA ARG A 518 -19.11 15.96 -6.65
C ARG A 518 -17.72 16.14 -6.05
N VAL A 519 -16.90 15.08 -5.99
CA VAL A 519 -15.59 15.14 -5.34
C VAL A 519 -14.51 15.68 -6.29
N TYR A 520 -14.55 15.30 -7.57
CA TYR A 520 -13.43 15.55 -8.49
C TYR A 520 -13.74 16.52 -9.63
N LEU A 521 -15.00 16.75 -10.00
CA LEU A 521 -15.38 17.63 -11.12
C LEU A 521 -16.02 18.94 -10.69
N ASP A 522 -16.91 18.92 -9.68
CA ASP A 522 -17.52 20.13 -9.12
C ASP A 522 -16.46 21.04 -8.48
N PRO A 523 -16.69 22.36 -8.31
CA PRO A 523 -15.70 23.30 -7.77
C PRO A 523 -15.04 22.79 -6.48
N TRP A 524 -13.70 22.80 -6.43
CA TRP A 524 -12.98 22.17 -5.33
C TRP A 524 -12.93 23.07 -4.10
N PRO A 525 -13.52 22.69 -2.97
CA PRO A 525 -13.59 23.62 -1.86
C PRO A 525 -12.25 23.80 -1.14
N THR A 526 -11.25 22.93 -1.36
CA THR A 526 -9.99 22.95 -0.64
C THR A 526 -8.97 23.94 -1.21
N ASP A 527 -8.86 24.08 -2.52
CA ASP A 527 -7.82 24.89 -3.16
C ASP A 527 -8.37 25.48 -4.46
N ASP A 528 -8.08 26.75 -4.74
CA ASP A 528 -8.47 27.45 -5.96
C ASP A 528 -7.38 27.48 -7.03
N ARG A 529 -6.10 27.29 -6.66
CA ARG A 529 -4.95 27.33 -7.57
C ARG A 529 -4.66 25.94 -8.16
N TYR A 530 -4.53 24.92 -7.33
CA TYR A 530 -4.16 23.56 -7.76
C TYR A 530 -5.36 22.64 -7.89
N ASN A 531 -6.40 23.07 -8.61
CA ASN A 531 -7.70 22.43 -8.58
C ASN A 531 -7.97 21.41 -9.70
N SER A 532 -6.96 20.97 -10.46
CA SER A 532 -7.17 19.98 -11.53
C SER A 532 -7.60 18.62 -10.98
N VAL A 533 -8.30 17.81 -11.79
CA VAL A 533 -8.74 16.47 -11.38
C VAL A 533 -7.56 15.62 -10.89
N PHE A 534 -6.42 15.71 -11.58
CA PHE A 534 -5.18 15.07 -11.14
C PHE A 534 -4.77 15.52 -9.74
N MET A 535 -4.64 16.84 -9.50
CA MET A 535 -4.19 17.38 -8.20
C MET A 535 -5.09 16.93 -7.04
N ARG A 536 -6.40 16.83 -7.29
CA ARG A 536 -7.39 16.34 -6.32
C ARG A 536 -7.22 14.85 -6.03
N MET A 537 -7.08 14.03 -7.09
CA MET A 537 -6.98 12.57 -6.95
C MET A 537 -5.68 12.14 -6.28
N THR A 538 -4.58 12.88 -6.46
CA THR A 538 -3.27 12.56 -5.88
C THR A 538 -2.97 13.33 -4.60
N ALA A 539 -3.86 14.26 -4.20
CA ALA A 539 -3.62 15.25 -3.16
C ALA A 539 -2.30 16.05 -3.37
N SER A 540 -1.93 16.30 -4.62
CA SER A 540 -0.67 16.97 -4.97
C SER A 540 -0.66 18.46 -4.65
N HIS A 541 -1.81 19.11 -4.45
CA HIS A 541 -1.90 20.49 -3.95
C HIS A 541 -1.18 20.74 -2.61
N LEU A 542 -0.91 19.70 -1.81
CA LEU A 542 -0.18 19.82 -0.55
C LEU A 542 1.35 19.76 -0.73
N LYS A 543 1.84 19.66 -1.96
CA LYS A 543 3.27 19.52 -2.24
C LYS A 543 3.97 20.88 -2.20
N PRO A 544 5.28 20.89 -1.88
CA PRO A 544 6.06 22.12 -1.68
C PRO A 544 6.42 22.81 -3.01
N PHE A 545 5.44 23.21 -3.82
CA PHE A 545 5.71 23.85 -5.13
C PHE A 545 6.30 25.25 -4.94
N GLU A 546 5.60 26.13 -4.24
CA GLU A 546 5.99 27.53 -4.05
C GLU A 546 7.30 27.67 -3.28
N VAL A 547 7.49 26.90 -2.20
CA VAL A 547 8.77 26.93 -1.46
C VAL A 547 9.94 26.41 -2.32
N SER A 548 9.70 25.53 -3.29
CA SER A 548 10.76 25.08 -4.19
C SER A 548 11.17 26.17 -5.18
N GLU A 549 10.22 26.96 -5.67
CA GLU A 549 10.48 28.17 -6.45
C GLU A 549 11.27 29.19 -5.63
N PHE A 550 10.85 29.47 -4.39
CA PHE A 550 11.60 30.32 -3.46
C PHE A 550 13.05 29.85 -3.25
N ILE A 551 13.26 28.53 -3.09
CA ILE A 551 14.60 27.93 -2.94
C ILE A 551 15.46 28.19 -4.19
N ASN A 552 14.89 28.03 -5.38
CA ASN A 552 15.59 28.23 -6.65
C ASN A 552 15.93 29.70 -6.88
N ASP A 553 14.94 30.59 -6.74
CA ASP A 553 15.08 32.01 -7.09
C ASP A 553 16.05 32.74 -6.16
N ASN A 554 16.14 32.29 -4.90
CA ASN A 554 17.09 32.82 -3.93
C ASN A 554 18.38 31.99 -3.84
N GLN A 555 18.58 31.02 -4.73
CA GLN A 555 19.78 30.19 -4.86
C GLN A 555 20.21 29.51 -3.54
N ILE A 556 19.23 29.03 -2.77
CA ILE A 556 19.47 28.42 -1.47
C ILE A 556 20.20 27.08 -1.65
N SER A 557 21.36 26.92 -1.00
CA SER A 557 22.20 25.73 -1.11
C SER A 557 22.75 25.26 0.24
N GLY A 558 23.23 24.02 0.32
CA GLY A 558 23.75 23.44 1.56
C GLY A 558 22.96 22.21 1.99
N ARG A 559 22.57 22.13 3.27
CA ARG A 559 21.81 20.98 3.82
C ARG A 559 20.52 21.43 4.49
N VAL A 560 19.47 20.66 4.29
CA VAL A 560 18.14 20.91 4.85
C VAL A 560 17.62 19.72 5.64
N PHE A 561 17.12 19.97 6.85
CA PHE A 561 16.31 19.03 7.61
C PHE A 561 14.86 19.13 7.15
N ASN A 562 14.47 18.26 6.21
CA ASN A 562 13.13 18.25 5.63
C ASN A 562 12.22 17.19 6.25
N TYR A 563 10.90 17.33 6.06
CA TYR A 563 9.95 16.28 6.41
C TYR A 563 10.10 15.07 5.47
N TRP A 564 10.09 13.87 6.05
CA TRP A 564 10.45 12.65 5.33
C TRP A 564 9.57 12.38 4.10
N THR A 565 8.25 12.66 4.12
CA THR A 565 7.37 12.37 2.96
C THR A 565 7.52 13.34 1.78
N GLU A 566 8.26 14.42 1.95
CA GLU A 566 8.38 15.49 0.96
C GLU A 566 9.76 15.56 0.31
N GLY A 567 10.74 14.77 0.78
CA GLY A 567 12.11 14.77 0.27
C GLY A 567 12.17 14.68 -1.26
N GLY A 568 11.51 13.69 -1.86
CA GLY A 568 11.47 13.57 -3.32
C GLY A 568 10.89 14.80 -4.02
N ALA A 569 9.82 15.41 -3.48
CA ALA A 569 9.23 16.60 -4.09
C ALA A 569 10.19 17.80 -4.05
N VAL A 570 10.85 18.02 -2.90
CA VAL A 570 11.86 19.08 -2.75
C VAL A 570 13.10 18.81 -3.60
N ALA A 571 13.49 17.55 -3.80
CA ALA A 571 14.60 17.21 -4.71
C ALA A 571 14.28 17.57 -6.16
N PHE A 572 13.10 17.17 -6.65
CA PHE A 572 12.68 17.40 -8.03
C PHE A 572 12.25 18.85 -8.30
N GLY A 573 11.85 19.59 -7.26
CA GLY A 573 11.53 21.01 -7.36
C GLY A 573 12.75 21.91 -7.47
N GLN A 574 13.96 21.41 -7.22
CA GLN A 574 15.20 22.17 -7.33
C GLN A 574 15.80 22.10 -8.73
N THR A 575 16.44 23.18 -9.17
CA THR A 575 17.28 23.17 -10.36
C THR A 575 18.61 22.47 -10.04
N PRO A 576 18.88 21.28 -10.60
CA PRO A 576 20.11 20.55 -10.31
C PRO A 576 21.31 21.23 -10.99
N ASP A 577 22.50 21.05 -10.41
CA ASP A 577 23.75 21.44 -11.05
C ASP A 577 23.87 20.72 -12.42
N PRO A 578 24.08 21.45 -13.54
CA PRO A 578 24.01 20.87 -14.88
C PRO A 578 25.16 19.91 -15.19
N LYS A 579 26.27 19.98 -14.45
CA LYS A 579 27.44 19.10 -14.63
C LYS A 579 27.34 17.83 -13.79
N THR A 580 26.85 17.95 -12.56
CA THR A 580 26.85 16.86 -11.58
C THR A 580 25.49 16.22 -11.37
N GLY A 581 24.40 16.89 -11.74
CA GLY A 581 23.02 16.49 -11.47
C GLY A 581 22.63 16.56 -9.99
N GLN A 582 23.47 17.10 -9.11
CA GLN A 582 23.17 17.20 -7.68
C GLN A 582 22.24 18.38 -7.40
N THR A 583 21.34 18.20 -6.42
CA THR A 583 20.50 19.29 -5.92
C THR A 583 21.35 20.24 -5.06
N PRO A 584 21.25 21.57 -5.24
CA PRO A 584 22.01 22.55 -4.45
C PRO A 584 21.74 22.44 -2.94
N LEU A 585 20.47 22.22 -2.57
CA LEU A 585 20.04 21.97 -1.20
C LEU A 585 19.88 20.46 -0.99
N LYS A 586 20.82 19.88 -0.23
CA LYS A 586 20.91 18.44 0.04
C LYS A 586 19.97 18.06 1.17
N LEU A 587 19.10 17.09 0.89
CA LEU A 587 18.05 16.64 1.79
C LEU A 587 18.61 15.74 2.91
N PHE A 588 18.01 15.83 4.10
CA PHE A 588 18.32 14.95 5.22
C PHE A 588 17.61 13.59 5.11
N MET A 589 16.39 13.54 4.55
CA MET A 589 15.58 12.31 4.48
C MET A 589 14.57 12.32 3.31
N ASP A 590 14.24 11.15 2.76
CA ASP A 590 13.10 10.95 1.86
C ASP A 590 12.30 9.70 2.25
N GLY A 591 11.00 9.69 1.95
CA GLY A 591 10.05 8.67 2.40
C GLY A 591 9.78 7.56 1.41
N ARG A 592 10.41 7.59 0.22
CA ARG A 592 10.43 6.40 -0.64
C ARG A 592 11.22 5.31 0.07
N ALA A 593 10.97 4.04 -0.28
CA ALA A 593 11.70 2.88 0.24
C ALA A 593 13.24 2.94 0.01
N GLN A 594 13.71 3.98 -0.67
CA GLN A 594 15.10 4.42 -0.81
C GLN A 594 15.69 4.95 0.51
N ALA A 595 14.92 5.33 1.53
CA ALA A 595 15.44 5.48 2.89
C ALA A 595 16.01 4.16 3.48
N ALA A 596 15.88 3.03 2.76
CA ALA A 596 16.60 1.79 3.03
C ALA A 596 18.12 1.87 2.78
N TYR A 597 18.67 2.96 2.24
CA TYR A 597 20.13 3.09 2.12
C TYR A 597 20.83 3.14 3.49
N ASP A 598 20.20 3.74 4.50
CA ASP A 598 20.74 3.71 5.87
C ASP A 598 19.65 3.87 6.95
N HIS A 599 19.28 2.76 7.57
CA HIS A 599 18.33 2.72 8.67
C HIS A 599 18.81 3.51 9.91
N SER A 600 20.11 3.72 10.08
CA SER A 600 20.65 4.55 11.16
C SER A 600 20.28 6.02 10.96
N ILE A 601 20.31 6.52 9.72
CA ILE A 601 19.88 7.88 9.37
C ILE A 601 18.37 8.05 9.58
N PHE A 602 17.56 7.02 9.29
CA PHE A 602 16.13 7.04 9.62
C PHE A 602 15.88 7.20 11.12
N ARG A 603 16.58 6.41 11.96
CA ARG A 603 16.48 6.54 13.42
C ARG A 603 16.99 7.89 13.92
N LEU A 604 18.06 8.40 13.33
CA LEU A 604 18.60 9.72 13.64
C LEU A 604 17.56 10.81 13.34
N TRP A 605 16.97 10.81 12.15
CA TRP A 605 15.91 11.74 11.77
C TRP A 605 14.73 11.67 12.74
N GLN A 606 14.26 10.46 13.08
CA GLN A 606 13.17 10.28 14.05
C GLN A 606 13.53 10.83 15.43
N THR A 607 14.78 10.65 15.88
CA THR A 607 15.26 11.13 17.17
C THR A 607 15.30 12.66 17.21
N ILE A 608 15.80 13.30 16.14
CA ILE A 608 15.84 14.76 16.02
C ILE A 608 14.41 15.32 15.96
N HIS A 609 13.55 14.78 15.09
CA HIS A 609 12.16 15.22 14.93
C HIS A 609 11.34 15.08 16.23
N ALA A 610 11.59 14.02 17.00
CA ALA A 610 10.93 13.80 18.28
C ALA A 610 11.38 14.74 19.40
N GLY A 611 12.48 15.49 19.22
CA GLY A 611 13.07 16.36 20.24
C GLY A 611 14.08 15.68 21.17
N GLY A 612 14.68 14.57 20.72
CA GLY A 612 15.78 13.91 21.42
C GLY A 612 15.37 13.17 22.71
N PRO A 613 16.37 12.75 23.51
CA PRO A 613 16.15 11.96 24.73
C PRO A 613 15.23 12.64 25.76
N ILE A 614 15.30 13.97 25.87
CA ILE A 614 14.52 14.76 26.83
C ILE A 614 13.02 14.66 26.51
N ALA A 615 12.64 15.00 25.28
CA ALA A 615 11.25 14.93 24.84
C ALA A 615 10.70 13.50 24.83
N MET A 616 11.54 12.52 24.45
CA MET A 616 11.16 11.11 24.49
C MET A 616 10.92 10.60 25.93
N LYS A 617 11.74 11.01 26.90
CA LYS A 617 11.56 10.66 28.32
C LYS A 617 10.27 11.25 28.88
N ALA A 618 9.99 12.52 28.57
CA ALA A 618 8.75 13.18 28.97
C ALA A 618 7.51 12.46 28.43
N LYS A 619 7.50 12.09 27.14
CA LYS A 619 6.41 11.31 26.53
C LYS A 619 6.21 9.94 27.18
N ARG A 620 7.30 9.22 27.51
CA ARG A 620 7.22 7.91 28.18
C ARG A 620 6.66 7.98 29.60
N GLY A 621 6.86 9.11 30.29
CA GLY A 621 6.30 9.35 31.62
C GLY A 621 4.88 9.92 31.64
N ASN A 622 4.18 9.99 30.49
CA ASN A 622 2.91 10.72 30.32
C ASN A 622 2.97 12.21 30.76
N GLY A 623 4.17 12.79 30.83
CA GLY A 623 4.37 14.18 31.22
C GLY A 623 4.26 15.14 30.03
N ARG A 624 3.76 16.36 30.26
CA ARG A 624 3.90 17.47 29.31
C ARG A 624 5.32 18.04 29.41
N ILE A 625 5.93 18.39 28.28
CA ILE A 625 7.23 19.07 28.24
C ILE A 625 7.05 20.48 28.82
N SER A 626 7.78 20.83 29.88
CA SER A 626 7.75 22.17 30.47
C SER A 626 8.40 23.21 29.53
N PRO A 627 8.15 24.52 29.71
CA PRO A 627 8.82 25.56 28.93
C PRO A 627 10.35 25.50 29.00
N GLU A 628 10.92 25.21 30.18
CA GLU A 628 12.36 25.09 30.40
C GLU A 628 12.92 23.87 29.67
N GLN A 629 12.23 22.73 29.78
CA GLN A 629 12.57 21.51 29.03
C GLN A 629 12.47 21.73 27.52
N MET A 630 11.53 22.56 27.04
CA MET A 630 11.42 22.88 25.62
C MET A 630 12.63 23.68 25.13
N LYS A 631 13.18 24.57 25.95
CA LYS A 631 14.42 25.30 25.65
C LYS A 631 15.62 24.35 25.57
N GLU A 632 15.75 23.41 26.50
CA GLU A 632 16.79 22.38 26.45
C GLU A 632 16.66 21.49 25.20
N VAL A 633 15.43 21.11 24.84
CA VAL A 633 15.14 20.39 23.59
C VAL A 633 15.57 21.21 22.38
N GLY A 634 15.30 22.52 22.36
CA GLY A 634 15.70 23.44 21.29
C GLY A 634 17.21 23.53 21.12
N ASN A 635 17.95 23.66 22.24
CA ASN A 635 19.42 23.67 22.23
C ASN A 635 19.97 22.33 21.72
N TRP A 636 19.45 21.20 22.22
CA TRP A 636 19.88 19.89 21.77
C TRP A 636 19.64 19.67 20.27
N ILE A 637 18.47 20.07 19.75
CA ILE A 637 18.18 19.99 18.31
C ILE A 637 19.16 20.87 17.53
N ASN A 638 19.39 22.12 17.98
CA ASN A 638 20.32 23.04 17.35
C ASN A 638 21.72 22.42 17.21
N ASP A 639 22.24 21.85 18.30
CA ASP A 639 23.56 21.20 18.31
C ASP A 639 23.60 20.00 17.35
N GLN A 640 22.53 19.21 17.30
CA GLN A 640 22.43 18.10 16.34
C GLN A 640 22.43 18.60 14.90
N LEU A 641 21.67 19.64 14.56
CA LEU A 641 21.63 20.17 13.19
C LEU A 641 22.97 20.79 12.78
N ASN A 642 23.65 21.50 13.70
CA ASN A 642 24.98 22.04 13.48
C ASN A 642 26.02 20.94 13.24
N ASN A 643 25.96 19.81 13.94
CA ASN A 643 26.86 18.66 13.72
C ASN A 643 26.75 18.06 12.29
N TYR A 644 25.66 18.34 11.58
CA TYR A 644 25.45 17.90 10.20
C TYR A 644 25.43 19.07 9.21
N ASP A 645 26.00 20.22 9.56
CA ASP A 645 26.06 21.43 8.73
C ASP A 645 24.68 21.84 8.16
N THR A 646 23.62 21.59 8.93
CA THR A 646 22.25 21.80 8.50
C THR A 646 21.75 23.13 9.00
N TRP A 647 21.57 24.08 8.09
CA TRP A 647 21.16 25.46 8.41
C TRP A 647 19.75 25.79 7.96
N VAL A 648 19.08 24.87 7.23
CA VAL A 648 17.69 25.01 6.79
C VAL A 648 16.83 23.91 7.43
N VAL A 649 15.63 24.25 7.87
CA VAL A 649 14.59 23.29 8.31
C VAL A 649 13.32 23.56 7.51
N LEU A 650 12.79 22.53 6.86
CA LEU A 650 11.58 22.65 6.03
C LEU A 650 10.52 21.65 6.50
N MET A 651 9.36 22.16 6.91
CA MET A 651 8.26 21.36 7.43
C MET A 651 6.92 21.76 6.82
N PRO A 652 6.04 20.80 6.50
CA PRO A 652 4.70 21.11 6.06
C PRO A 652 3.86 21.61 7.23
N LYS A 653 2.83 22.38 6.92
CA LYS A 653 1.95 23.06 7.88
C LYS A 653 1.39 22.15 9.00
N PRO A 654 0.96 20.89 8.75
CA PRO A 654 0.53 19.98 9.82
C PRO A 654 1.61 19.69 10.88
N GLN A 655 2.89 19.90 10.55
CA GLN A 655 4.04 19.69 11.43
C GLN A 655 4.48 20.96 12.18
N MET A 656 3.83 22.11 11.98
CA MET A 656 4.18 23.37 12.69
C MET A 656 4.07 23.26 14.22
N ASN A 657 3.21 22.37 14.72
CA ASN A 657 3.03 22.11 16.15
C ASN A 657 3.85 20.90 16.65
N SER A 658 4.70 20.31 15.81
CA SER A 658 5.61 19.24 16.22
C SER A 658 6.59 19.73 17.30
N THR A 659 7.15 18.79 18.07
CA THR A 659 8.17 19.12 19.08
C THR A 659 9.34 19.88 18.44
N LEU A 660 9.82 19.43 17.29
CA LEU A 660 10.89 20.06 16.50
C LEU A 660 10.60 21.54 16.23
N MET A 661 9.47 21.84 15.56
CA MET A 661 9.15 23.21 15.15
C MET A 661 8.91 24.13 16.35
N ARG A 662 8.24 23.63 17.40
CA ARG A 662 8.00 24.42 18.61
C ARG A 662 9.30 24.77 19.34
N ALA A 663 10.25 23.83 19.40
CA ALA A 663 11.53 24.03 20.05
C ALA A 663 12.39 25.03 19.26
N LEU A 664 12.55 24.82 17.95
CA LEU A 664 13.35 25.71 17.10
C LEU A 664 12.83 27.14 17.06
N LYS A 665 11.51 27.36 17.02
CA LYS A 665 10.93 28.71 17.07
C LYS A 665 11.17 29.44 18.40
N GLN A 666 11.56 28.72 19.45
CA GLN A 666 11.97 29.32 20.73
C GLN A 666 13.50 29.50 20.83
N THR A 667 14.26 28.87 19.93
CA THR A 667 15.72 29.03 19.85
C THR A 667 16.05 30.33 19.11
N PRO A 668 16.81 31.28 19.70
CA PRO A 668 16.97 32.63 19.15
C PRO A 668 17.56 32.73 17.74
N ASN A 669 18.43 31.80 17.35
CA ASN A 669 19.15 31.77 16.07
C ASN A 669 18.34 31.16 14.92
N TRP A 670 17.21 30.50 15.17
CA TRP A 670 16.36 29.97 14.10
C TRP A 670 15.24 30.96 13.78
N LYS A 671 15.20 31.42 12.53
CA LYS A 671 14.23 32.42 12.03
C LYS A 671 13.42 31.87 10.87
N THR A 672 12.17 32.27 10.78
CA THR A 672 11.34 32.02 9.60
C THR A 672 11.95 32.74 8.39
N ALA A 673 12.24 32.02 7.32
CA ALA A 673 12.68 32.62 6.05
C ALA A 673 11.66 32.44 4.92
N TYR A 674 10.68 31.54 5.09
CA TYR A 674 9.57 31.41 4.15
C TYR A 674 8.35 30.76 4.83
N LEU A 675 7.15 31.25 4.51
CA LEU A 675 5.87 30.76 5.02
C LEU A 675 4.78 30.92 3.94
N ASP A 676 4.08 29.82 3.62
CA ASP A 676 2.90 29.84 2.75
C ASP A 676 1.72 29.04 3.34
N SER A 677 0.75 28.67 2.49
CA SER A 677 -0.44 27.92 2.89
C SER A 677 -0.16 26.46 3.29
N THR A 678 0.96 25.88 2.84
CA THR A 678 1.31 24.46 2.98
C THR A 678 2.66 24.18 3.65
N GLN A 679 3.62 25.11 3.64
CA GLN A 679 5.03 24.94 4.04
C GLN A 679 5.52 26.04 4.99
N HIS A 680 6.49 25.68 5.82
CA HIS A 680 7.21 26.60 6.70
C HIS A 680 8.72 26.26 6.69
N LEU A 681 9.53 27.23 6.29
CA LEU A 681 10.99 27.12 6.22
C LEU A 681 11.63 28.02 7.29
N LEU A 682 12.51 27.42 8.11
CA LEU A 682 13.36 28.11 9.07
C LEU A 682 14.83 28.08 8.61
N VAL A 683 15.58 29.12 8.95
CA VAL A 683 17.04 29.21 8.72
C VAL A 683 17.78 29.57 10.00
N ASN A 684 19.02 29.10 10.12
CA ASN A 684 19.92 29.46 11.21
C ASN A 684 20.73 30.73 10.87
N ILE A 685 20.47 31.84 11.57
CA ILE A 685 21.12 33.15 11.35
C ILE A 685 22.53 33.29 11.98
N GLU A 686 23.03 32.24 12.64
CA GLU A 686 24.45 32.13 12.99
C GLU A 686 25.30 31.74 11.78
N THR A 687 24.67 31.18 10.73
CA THR A 687 25.36 30.93 9.46
C THR A 687 25.33 32.19 8.58
N PRO A 688 26.41 32.48 7.81
CA PRO A 688 26.42 33.60 6.88
C PRO A 688 25.24 33.57 5.90
N GLN A 689 24.92 32.39 5.35
CA GLN A 689 23.84 32.18 4.39
C GLN A 689 22.47 32.47 5.00
N GLY A 690 22.21 31.97 6.22
CA GLY A 690 20.96 32.21 6.91
C GLY A 690 20.76 33.68 7.27
N ARG A 691 21.83 34.38 7.68
CA ARG A 691 21.78 35.82 7.96
C ARG A 691 21.51 36.63 6.69
N GLU A 692 22.28 36.39 5.64
CA GLU A 692 22.13 37.07 4.36
C GLU A 692 20.71 36.92 3.80
N LEU A 693 20.10 35.74 3.91
CA LEU A 693 18.73 35.51 3.43
C LEU A 693 17.71 36.34 4.24
N ILE A 694 17.84 36.39 5.57
CA ILE A 694 16.95 37.20 6.42
C ILE A 694 17.12 38.68 6.12
N ASP A 695 18.36 39.15 5.94
CA ASP A 695 18.64 40.54 5.59
C ASP A 695 18.04 40.89 4.22
N LYS A 696 18.19 40.02 3.21
CA LYS A 696 17.51 40.16 1.90
C LYS A 696 15.99 40.28 2.02
N ILE A 697 15.36 39.53 2.92
CA ILE A 697 13.90 39.64 3.14
C ILE A 697 13.56 40.99 3.80
N LEU A 698 14.31 41.41 4.81
CA LEU A 698 14.11 42.69 5.49
C LEU A 698 14.36 43.90 4.58
N GLU A 699 15.26 43.77 3.60
CA GLU A 699 15.57 44.78 2.58
C GLU A 699 14.64 44.70 1.36
N ASN A 700 13.65 43.79 1.35
CA ASN A 700 12.76 43.51 0.21
C ASN A 700 13.49 43.10 -1.08
N LYS A 701 14.69 42.51 -0.96
CA LYS A 701 15.52 42.00 -2.08
C LYS A 701 15.31 40.50 -2.35
N ALA A 702 14.74 39.75 -1.41
CA ALA A 702 14.41 38.35 -1.62
C ALA A 702 13.24 38.20 -2.63
N VAL A 703 13.34 37.19 -3.48
CA VAL A 703 12.31 36.87 -4.49
C VAL A 703 11.32 35.88 -3.89
N PHE A 704 10.03 36.06 -4.14
CA PHE A 704 8.97 35.19 -3.65
C PHE A 704 8.05 34.78 -4.81
N PRO A 705 7.49 33.55 -4.76
CA PRO A 705 6.63 33.02 -5.82
C PRO A 705 5.29 33.75 -5.93
N ASP A 706 4.78 34.29 -4.81
CA ASP A 706 3.53 35.04 -4.80
C ASP A 706 3.49 36.13 -3.71
N ALA A 707 2.50 37.02 -3.80
CA ALA A 707 2.32 38.11 -2.84
C ALA A 707 1.95 37.60 -1.43
N TYR A 708 1.19 36.51 -1.33
CA TYR A 708 0.77 35.93 -0.06
C TYR A 708 1.98 35.49 0.79
N SER A 709 2.83 34.64 0.23
CA SER A 709 4.05 34.10 0.84
C SER A 709 5.05 35.22 1.14
N LYS A 710 5.23 36.18 0.23
CA LYS A 710 6.05 37.38 0.47
C LYS A 710 5.60 38.14 1.71
N ASN A 711 4.31 38.49 1.76
CA ASN A 711 3.77 39.34 2.81
C ASN A 711 3.73 38.61 4.16
N MET A 712 3.28 37.35 4.18
CA MET A 712 3.25 36.51 5.39
C MET A 712 4.65 36.23 5.94
N THR A 713 5.64 36.00 5.06
CA THR A 713 7.03 35.82 5.47
C THR A 713 7.59 37.12 6.02
N THR A 714 7.49 38.22 5.28
CA THR A 714 8.07 39.51 5.66
C THR A 714 7.52 40.01 7.00
N LEU A 715 6.20 39.92 7.23
CA LEU A 715 5.62 40.31 8.52
C LEU A 715 6.18 39.45 9.66
N THR A 716 6.36 38.15 9.43
CA THR A 716 6.87 37.21 10.44
C THR A 716 8.33 37.52 10.76
N VAL A 717 9.15 37.81 9.74
CA VAL A 717 10.56 38.19 9.89
C VAL A 717 10.71 39.50 10.67
N ILE A 718 9.87 40.52 10.40
CA ILE A 718 9.88 41.79 11.14
C ILE A 718 9.60 41.55 12.64
N LEU A 719 8.60 40.72 12.95
CA LEU A 719 8.23 40.38 14.34
C LEU A 719 9.31 39.54 15.05
N GLU A 720 9.83 38.50 14.40
CA GLU A 720 10.82 37.59 14.99
C GLU A 720 12.20 38.25 15.20
N ASN A 721 12.54 39.26 14.41
CA ASN A 721 13.77 40.04 14.53
C ASN A 721 13.58 41.37 15.27
N LYS A 722 12.35 41.69 15.68
CA LYS A 722 12.00 42.95 16.37
C LYS A 722 12.49 44.20 15.61
N ASN A 723 12.40 44.19 14.28
CA ASN A 723 12.82 45.31 13.43
C ASN A 723 11.81 46.46 13.56
N ARG A 724 12.04 47.35 14.54
CA ARG A 724 11.11 48.43 14.92
C ARG A 724 10.89 49.44 13.80
N GLU A 725 11.89 49.67 12.95
CA GLU A 725 11.80 50.62 11.83
C GLU A 725 10.71 50.22 10.82
N ARG A 726 10.46 48.91 10.70
CA ARG A 726 9.44 48.35 9.80
C ARG A 726 8.12 48.00 10.48
N PHE A 727 7.87 48.41 11.74
CA PHE A 727 6.62 48.07 12.43
C PHE A 727 5.38 48.68 11.78
N ASN A 728 5.53 49.81 11.09
CA ASN A 728 4.44 50.43 10.33
C ASN A 728 4.01 49.58 9.12
N ASP A 729 4.88 48.69 8.63
CA ASP A 729 4.58 47.79 7.51
C ASP A 729 3.70 46.60 7.94
N LEU A 730 3.60 46.30 9.25
CA LEU A 730 2.96 45.07 9.74
C LEU A 730 1.50 44.95 9.29
N TYR A 731 0.72 46.02 9.43
CA TYR A 731 -0.68 46.01 9.02
C TYR A 731 -0.84 45.99 7.48
N PRO A 732 -0.19 46.87 6.69
CA PRO A 732 -0.25 46.82 5.22
C PRO A 732 0.14 45.45 4.65
N LEU A 733 1.23 44.83 5.15
CA LEU A 733 1.64 43.49 4.73
C LEU A 733 0.57 42.45 5.05
N THR A 734 0.02 42.49 6.26
CA THR A 734 -1.00 41.49 6.67
C THR A 734 -2.30 41.64 5.87
N LYS A 735 -2.73 42.88 5.63
CA LYS A 735 -3.92 43.18 4.82
C LYS A 735 -3.71 42.74 3.37
N ALA A 736 -2.58 43.07 2.76
CA ALA A 736 -2.25 42.64 1.41
C ALA A 736 -2.19 41.11 1.28
N ALA A 737 -1.67 40.39 2.29
CA ALA A 737 -1.72 38.93 2.31
C ALA A 737 -3.17 38.40 2.37
N PHE A 738 -4.02 39.03 3.20
CA PHE A 738 -5.41 38.63 3.35
C PHE A 738 -6.26 38.90 2.10
N ASP A 739 -6.00 40.01 1.41
CA ASP A 739 -6.70 40.40 0.19
C ASP A 739 -6.32 39.53 -1.01
N GLU A 740 -5.03 39.21 -1.13
CA GLU A 740 -4.53 38.28 -2.15
C GLU A 740 -5.16 36.90 -1.99
N TYR A 741 -5.14 36.38 -0.76
CA TYR A 741 -5.67 35.07 -0.45
C TYR A 741 -6.28 35.07 0.96
N PRO A 742 -7.63 35.05 1.10
CA PRO A 742 -8.33 35.18 2.38
C PRO A 742 -8.23 33.87 3.17
N PHE A 743 -7.02 33.57 3.60
CA PHE A 743 -6.61 32.34 4.22
C PHE A 743 -6.61 32.48 5.75
N PRO A 744 -7.00 31.45 6.51
CA PRO A 744 -7.19 31.60 7.95
C PRO A 744 -5.95 32.07 8.71
N ALA A 745 -4.75 31.77 8.21
CA ALA A 745 -3.51 32.22 8.84
C ALA A 745 -3.32 33.74 8.73
N ALA A 746 -3.72 34.37 7.62
CA ALA A 746 -3.67 35.83 7.45
C ALA A 746 -4.72 36.51 8.34
N ALA A 747 -5.95 35.99 8.38
CA ALA A 747 -6.99 36.46 9.30
C ALA A 747 -6.51 36.38 10.77
N ILE A 748 -5.94 35.26 11.19
CA ILE A 748 -5.37 35.11 12.53
C ILE A 748 -4.23 36.11 12.76
N ALA A 749 -3.38 36.38 11.78
CA ALA A 749 -2.34 37.40 11.90
C ALA A 749 -2.92 38.80 12.13
N MET A 750 -3.99 39.18 11.41
CA MET A 750 -4.71 40.44 11.65
C MET A 750 -5.23 40.51 13.10
N THR A 751 -5.90 39.47 13.59
CA THR A 751 -6.39 39.45 14.99
C THR A 751 -5.28 39.52 16.04
N ARG A 752 -4.04 39.15 15.71
CA ARG A 752 -2.90 39.31 16.62
C ARG A 752 -2.38 40.74 16.65
N LEU A 753 -2.36 41.41 15.49
CA LEU A 753 -1.96 42.81 15.37
C LEU A 753 -2.94 43.76 16.08
N SER A 754 -4.20 43.36 16.23
CA SER A 754 -5.21 44.15 16.98
C SER A 754 -4.86 44.35 18.47
N LYS A 755 -3.83 43.68 18.99
CA LYS A 755 -3.25 43.97 20.31
C LYS A 755 -2.58 45.34 20.36
N MET A 756 -2.20 45.90 19.21
CA MET A 756 -1.77 47.29 19.07
C MET A 756 -3.03 48.18 18.99
N PRO A 757 -3.29 49.03 20.00
CA PRO A 757 -4.57 49.77 20.08
C PRO A 757 -4.87 50.62 18.84
N ALA A 758 -3.85 51.19 18.20
CA ALA A 758 -3.99 52.03 17.01
C ALA A 758 -4.54 51.27 15.78
N LEU A 759 -4.23 49.97 15.65
CA LEU A 759 -4.66 49.16 14.50
C LEU A 759 -6.02 48.48 14.74
N LYS A 760 -6.48 48.45 15.98
CA LYS A 760 -7.66 47.67 16.40
C LYS A 760 -8.95 48.09 15.66
N PRO A 761 -9.29 49.39 15.51
CA PRO A 761 -10.51 49.81 14.80
C PRO A 761 -10.45 49.48 13.30
N GLN A 762 -9.29 49.67 12.68
CA GLN A 762 -9.10 49.42 11.26
C GLN A 762 -9.21 47.93 10.93
N ILE A 763 -8.59 47.07 11.74
CA ILE A 763 -8.70 45.60 11.61
C ILE A 763 -10.14 45.13 11.81
N ALA A 764 -10.88 45.73 12.76
CA ALA A 764 -12.30 45.41 12.96
C ALA A 764 -13.13 45.78 11.73
N ALA A 765 -12.93 46.96 11.14
CA ALA A 765 -13.63 47.38 9.93
C ALA A 765 -13.36 46.45 8.73
N ASP A 766 -12.11 46.06 8.50
CA ASP A 766 -11.76 45.14 7.41
C ASP A 766 -12.38 43.75 7.58
N LEU A 767 -12.31 43.20 8.80
CA LEU A 767 -12.87 41.88 9.08
C LEU A 767 -14.40 41.89 9.06
N GLN A 768 -15.03 43.01 9.42
CA GLN A 768 -16.47 43.21 9.27
C GLN A 768 -16.85 43.25 7.78
N ALA A 769 -16.17 44.06 6.97
CA ALA A 769 -16.42 44.13 5.54
C ALA A 769 -16.27 42.77 4.85
N TYR A 770 -15.24 42.00 5.22
CA TYR A 770 -15.07 40.64 4.72
C TYR A 770 -16.19 39.69 5.19
N LEU A 771 -16.60 39.77 6.46
CA LEU A 771 -17.67 38.94 7.00
C LEU A 771 -19.01 39.23 6.29
N ASP A 772 -19.33 40.50 6.09
CA ASP A 772 -20.55 40.94 5.42
C ASP A 772 -20.58 40.47 3.96
N ASP A 773 -19.48 40.66 3.21
CA ASP A 773 -19.35 40.15 1.83
C ASP A 773 -19.47 38.62 1.78
N PHE A 774 -18.83 37.90 2.72
CA PHE A 774 -18.91 36.45 2.78
C PHE A 774 -20.34 35.95 3.05
N VAL A 775 -21.07 36.59 3.97
CA VAL A 775 -22.46 36.24 4.29
C VAL A 775 -23.36 36.55 3.09
N GLN A 776 -23.21 37.70 2.45
CA GLN A 776 -24.03 38.11 1.31
C GLN A 776 -23.81 37.20 0.09
N ARG A 777 -22.57 36.76 -0.15
CA ARG A 777 -22.17 36.02 -1.36
C ARG A 777 -21.85 34.55 -1.10
N GLN A 778 -22.30 34.01 0.04
CA GLN A 778 -21.93 32.68 0.49
C GLN A 778 -22.21 31.59 -0.56
N ASP A 779 -23.37 31.66 -1.23
CA ASP A 779 -23.79 30.68 -2.23
C ASP A 779 -22.99 30.79 -3.54
N ASP A 780 -22.48 31.97 -3.86
CA ASP A 780 -21.58 32.16 -5.01
C ASP A 780 -20.19 31.62 -4.70
N TYR A 781 -19.65 31.90 -3.51
CA TYR A 781 -18.36 31.36 -3.08
C TYR A 781 -18.38 29.84 -2.97
N ARG A 782 -19.53 29.22 -2.64
CA ARG A 782 -19.67 27.76 -2.62
C ARG A 782 -19.48 27.12 -4.00
N LYS A 783 -19.68 27.87 -5.08
CA LYS A 783 -19.48 27.43 -6.47
C LYS A 783 -18.07 27.72 -6.99
N GLN A 784 -17.15 28.16 -6.13
CA GLN A 784 -15.79 28.51 -6.49
C GLN A 784 -14.77 27.63 -5.77
N GLY A 785 -13.55 27.58 -6.31
CA GLY A 785 -12.42 26.95 -5.63
C GLY A 785 -12.12 27.61 -4.27
N GLY A 786 -11.52 26.87 -3.34
CA GLY A 786 -11.00 27.45 -2.09
C GLY A 786 -12.05 27.90 -1.06
N TYR A 787 -13.32 27.51 -1.23
CA TYR A 787 -14.41 27.85 -0.30
C TYR A 787 -14.11 27.51 1.18
N PHE A 788 -13.37 26.45 1.48
CA PHE A 788 -12.98 26.08 2.85
C PHE A 788 -12.12 27.13 3.51
N HIS A 789 -11.21 27.76 2.77
CA HIS A 789 -10.36 28.81 3.30
C HIS A 789 -11.17 30.07 3.58
N ARG A 790 -12.06 30.45 2.67
CA ARG A 790 -12.98 31.59 2.87
C ARG A 790 -13.89 31.40 4.08
N LEU A 791 -14.49 30.22 4.21
CA LEU A 791 -15.37 29.86 5.33
C LEU A 791 -14.62 29.85 6.67
N ALA A 792 -13.41 29.30 6.71
CA ALA A 792 -12.59 29.30 7.92
C ALA A 792 -12.08 30.71 8.29
N SER A 793 -11.80 31.58 7.30
CA SER A 793 -11.48 32.99 7.54
C SER A 793 -12.69 33.77 8.07
N ALA A 794 -13.90 33.48 7.57
CA ALA A 794 -15.14 34.07 8.07
C ALA A 794 -15.44 33.64 9.52
N GLU A 795 -15.14 32.38 9.87
CA GLU A 795 -15.18 31.91 11.26
C GLU A 795 -14.24 32.73 12.16
N VAL A 796 -13.01 32.97 11.72
CA VAL A 796 -12.02 33.78 12.48
C VAL A 796 -12.50 35.22 12.62
N ALA A 797 -13.03 35.82 11.56
CA ALA A 797 -13.57 37.18 11.56
C ALA A 797 -14.73 37.33 12.56
N ALA A 798 -15.75 36.47 12.46
CA ALA A 798 -16.90 36.49 13.36
C ALA A 798 -16.49 36.28 14.83
N GLY A 799 -15.59 35.33 15.11
CA GLY A 799 -15.09 35.08 16.47
C GLY A 799 -14.21 36.21 17.04
N PHE A 800 -13.60 37.03 16.18
CA PHE A 800 -12.89 38.24 16.59
C PHE A 800 -13.87 39.39 16.88
N LEU A 801 -14.81 39.64 15.97
CA LEU A 801 -15.80 40.71 16.05
C LEU A 801 -16.74 40.54 17.26
N SER A 802 -17.05 39.31 17.67
CA SER A 802 -17.86 39.07 18.88
C SER A 802 -17.23 39.60 20.17
N ARG A 803 -15.90 39.79 20.18
CA ARG A 803 -15.17 40.41 21.29
C ARG A 803 -15.10 41.93 21.18
N PHE A 804 -15.44 42.48 20.02
CA PHE A 804 -15.39 43.90 19.70
C PHE A 804 -16.77 44.55 19.78
N HIS A 805 -17.83 43.84 19.40
CA HIS A 805 -19.23 44.26 19.42
C HIS A 805 -20.00 43.50 20.52
N PRO A 806 -20.03 44.00 21.77
CA PRO A 806 -20.68 43.30 22.88
C PRO A 806 -22.20 43.13 22.68
N GLU A 807 -22.83 44.04 21.93
CA GLU A 807 -24.27 44.01 21.63
C GLU A 807 -24.64 42.87 20.69
N GLU A 808 -23.80 42.57 19.70
CA GLU A 808 -23.99 41.50 18.70
C GLU A 808 -23.24 40.21 19.04
N LYS A 809 -22.60 40.16 20.22
CA LYS A 809 -21.69 39.08 20.61
C LYS A 809 -22.29 37.68 20.41
N LYS A 810 -23.55 37.50 20.85
CA LYS A 810 -24.23 36.21 20.79
C LYS A 810 -24.46 35.78 19.33
N GLU A 811 -24.91 36.70 18.48
CA GLU A 811 -25.18 36.44 17.06
C GLU A 811 -23.89 36.07 16.32
N LEU A 812 -22.80 36.81 16.57
CA LEU A 812 -21.49 36.55 15.97
C LEU A 812 -20.87 35.23 16.47
N GLU A 813 -21.04 34.88 17.74
CA GLU A 813 -20.61 33.58 18.28
C GLU A 813 -21.39 32.41 17.67
N GLU A 814 -22.71 32.57 17.48
CA GLU A 814 -23.57 31.59 16.80
C GLU A 814 -23.21 31.45 15.32
N LEU A 815 -22.90 32.56 14.65
CA LEU A 815 -22.46 32.57 13.25
C LEU A 815 -21.11 31.84 13.09
N ALA A 816 -20.13 32.15 13.94
CA ALA A 816 -18.85 31.44 13.95
C ALA A 816 -19.01 29.93 14.22
N ALA A 817 -19.87 29.55 15.16
CA ALA A 817 -20.19 28.16 15.44
C ALA A 817 -20.84 27.46 14.22
N THR A 818 -21.71 28.16 13.51
CA THR A 818 -22.35 27.68 12.27
C THR A 818 -21.33 27.46 11.16
N PHE A 819 -20.43 28.41 10.93
CA PHE A 819 -19.35 28.26 9.96
C PHE A 819 -18.44 27.08 10.30
N ARG A 820 -18.05 26.92 11.56
CA ARG A 820 -17.25 25.77 12.01
C ARG A 820 -17.97 24.44 11.78
N LYS A 821 -19.28 24.37 12.07
CA LYS A 821 -20.10 23.17 11.84
C LYS A 821 -20.20 22.85 10.35
N ASN A 822 -20.43 23.86 9.52
CA ASN A 822 -20.48 23.73 8.06
C ASN A 822 -19.14 23.26 7.50
N TRP A 823 -18.03 23.86 7.97
CA TRP A 823 -16.69 23.45 7.58
C TRP A 823 -16.45 21.98 7.93
N LYS A 824 -16.75 21.56 9.18
CA LYS A 824 -16.60 20.14 9.59
C LYS A 824 -17.46 19.19 8.76
N SER A 825 -18.72 19.56 8.49
CA SER A 825 -19.65 18.75 7.69
C SER A 825 -19.24 18.66 6.23
N LEU A 826 -18.67 19.71 5.64
CA LEU A 826 -18.17 19.67 4.28
C LEU A 826 -16.86 18.89 4.23
N ASN A 827 -15.94 19.17 5.14
CA ASN A 827 -14.66 18.48 5.22
C ASN A 827 -14.82 16.95 5.34
N SER A 828 -15.80 16.47 6.12
CA SER A 828 -16.10 15.04 6.20
C SER A 828 -16.66 14.44 4.90
N ARG A 829 -17.39 15.22 4.09
CA ARG A 829 -17.93 14.79 2.79
C ARG A 829 -16.89 14.76 1.68
N TYR A 830 -15.87 15.63 1.72
CA TYR A 830 -14.85 15.75 0.66
C TYR A 830 -13.56 14.97 0.95
N ILE A 831 -13.31 14.57 2.21
CA ILE A 831 -12.12 13.77 2.58
C ILE A 831 -12.29 12.26 2.32
N TRP A 832 -13.52 11.74 2.11
CA TRP A 832 -13.80 10.30 2.01
C TRP A 832 -14.68 9.88 0.82
#